data_AF-A0A8T0HBG3-F1
#
_entry.id   AF-A0A8T0HBG3-F1
#
_cell.length_a   1.000
_cell.length_b   1.000
_cell.length_c   1.000
_cell.angle_alpha   90.00
_cell.angle_beta   90.00
_cell.angle_gamma   90.00
#
_symmetry.space_group_name_H-M   'P 1'
#
loop_
_entity.id
_entity.type
_entity.pdbx_description
1 polymer ?
#
loop_
_entity_poly.entity_id
_entity_poly.type
_entity_poly.pdbx_seq_one_letter_code
_entity_poly.pdbx_strand_id
1 'polypeptide(L)'
;MFPNIFSFFSGREPVPNVDALIKRCREVARGSDEFWSSALGSCHDFVNWHQCDFLAQRVKAADSTLAAIEESVRFLASAIPVLQELYIFLHNADMLMRRSHIISDITVSGWLRAALEQGDLKETFSHLIYDIEWCTSLLQSIVLESSKMTSFEFEPTSCNYQLCSGHELALLKAMKEDEMDLLVYLERTAKLNELIPEVARDLAEKLHAKHLACSRDLVFLKPEDLDLGGKLIGRGSFGVVRKSNFLNGKCVVKMLEQIQSTSIEKEIDAIRKLGNHPHIVRHFCFSKNDLEREVYLVMELLDMDLDRAIRRMKGRLSVVEAVSLLLQIGEGMRYMHDKGVAHRDLKPGNVLVNFDEGSSRISSVKIADFGSTKAAERTETNTMGTGTTRYMAPEVMKAREDPEKARLNLLKADVYSFAMMSVHILTGKYPFEPSNPGELKKRSKAGERPILRYELPNCPLRLATLLTKCWSQIPDERPPFPEICRELRYIKGLLLKGDEQKLQEQFVSRADPQKFLGGVKLQGPWGDSCGYGSRSEFYDMATSIRSIELGYIEGGRPIALFEVTYEILGKIFTRESYLQTVDDIRSDFPRYKTAKIELQPDIEYIKQISGSLFEGGILDGPRFMNVSSLTIHTNLGTYGPFGGESSTKFSSDTGSRVIGFHGEGETFLHRLGVVTIPDL
;
A
#
# COMPACT_ATOMS: atom_id res chain seq x y z
N MET A 1 17.52 -8.61 -27.76
CA MET A 1 16.20 -8.41 -28.38
C MET A 1 15.19 -8.95 -27.38
N PHE A 2 14.67 -8.09 -26.49
CA PHE A 2 13.67 -8.50 -25.51
C PHE A 2 12.31 -8.62 -26.21
N PRO A 3 11.46 -9.58 -25.83
CA PRO A 3 10.12 -9.69 -26.39
C PRO A 3 9.34 -8.38 -26.19
N ASN A 4 8.39 -8.15 -27.09
CA ASN A 4 7.38 -7.09 -26.99
C ASN A 4 6.86 -7.01 -25.54
N ILE A 5 6.68 -5.80 -24.98
CA ILE A 5 6.17 -5.57 -23.62
C ILE A 5 4.85 -6.33 -23.36
N PHE A 6 4.13 -6.68 -24.44
CA PHE A 6 2.89 -7.45 -24.47
C PHE A 6 3.04 -8.97 -24.67
N SER A 7 4.26 -9.55 -24.67
CA SER A 7 4.41 -11.00 -24.76
C SER A 7 4.13 -11.66 -23.40
N PHE A 8 2.85 -11.66 -23.01
CA PHE A 8 2.36 -12.28 -21.78
C PHE A 8 2.61 -13.79 -21.70
N PHE A 9 2.89 -14.42 -22.84
CA PHE A 9 3.25 -15.83 -22.94
C PHE A 9 4.66 -15.90 -23.49
N SER A 10 5.60 -16.33 -22.66
CA SER A 10 6.91 -16.76 -23.13
C SER A 10 6.75 -18.01 -24.02
N GLY A 11 6.38 -17.80 -25.29
CA GLY A 11 6.68 -18.64 -26.46
C GLY A 11 6.46 -20.15 -26.38
N ARG A 12 5.41 -20.67 -25.73
CA ARG A 12 5.17 -22.14 -25.71
C ARG A 12 3.78 -22.61 -26.13
N GLU A 13 2.78 -21.73 -26.15
CA GLU A 13 1.48 -22.04 -26.75
C GLU A 13 1.05 -20.90 -27.69
N PRO A 14 0.37 -21.22 -28.82
CA PRO A 14 -0.24 -20.20 -29.64
C PRO A 14 -1.25 -19.43 -28.79
N VAL A 15 -1.15 -18.09 -28.75
CA VAL A 15 -2.10 -17.24 -28.04
C VAL A 15 -3.49 -17.55 -28.62
N PRO A 16 -4.45 -18.06 -27.81
CA PRO A 16 -5.79 -18.31 -28.29
C PRO A 16 -6.38 -17.00 -28.84
N ASN A 17 -7.19 -17.07 -29.89
CA ASN A 17 -7.97 -15.90 -30.27
C ASN A 17 -8.92 -15.50 -29.12
N VAL A 18 -9.39 -14.26 -29.15
CA VAL A 18 -10.24 -13.69 -28.09
C VAL A 18 -11.43 -14.59 -27.79
N ASP A 19 -12.10 -15.10 -28.83
CA ASP A 19 -13.28 -15.95 -28.70
C ASP A 19 -12.99 -17.26 -27.96
N ALA A 20 -11.89 -17.94 -28.30
CA ALA A 20 -11.49 -19.18 -27.63
C ALA A 20 -11.16 -18.94 -26.15
N LEU A 21 -10.60 -17.77 -25.82
CA LEU A 21 -10.26 -17.43 -24.44
C LEU A 21 -11.48 -17.04 -23.62
N ILE A 22 -12.42 -16.26 -24.18
CA ILE A 22 -13.73 -16.00 -23.56
C ILE A 22 -14.41 -17.33 -23.26
N LYS A 23 -14.47 -18.23 -24.25
CA LYS A 23 -15.06 -19.55 -24.08
C LYS A 23 -14.42 -20.33 -22.94
N ARG A 24 -13.08 -20.35 -22.84
CA ARG A 24 -12.35 -20.99 -21.73
C ARG A 24 -12.70 -20.38 -20.37
N CYS A 25 -12.77 -19.06 -20.26
CA CYS A 25 -13.18 -18.39 -19.01
C CYS A 25 -14.59 -18.80 -18.60
N ARG A 26 -15.53 -18.80 -19.56
CA ARG A 26 -16.92 -19.20 -19.34
C ARG A 26 -17.05 -20.69 -18.98
N GLU A 27 -16.27 -21.56 -19.62
CA GLU A 27 -16.21 -22.99 -19.30
C GLU A 27 -15.77 -23.23 -17.85
N VAL A 28 -14.74 -22.52 -17.37
CA VAL A 28 -14.32 -22.59 -15.95
C VAL A 28 -15.41 -22.07 -15.03
N ALA A 29 -15.97 -20.87 -15.31
CA ALA A 29 -16.98 -20.27 -14.46
C ALA A 29 -18.26 -21.13 -14.35
N ARG A 30 -18.72 -21.72 -15.46
CA ARG A 30 -19.85 -22.65 -15.47
C ARG A 30 -19.53 -23.97 -14.78
N GLY A 31 -18.33 -24.52 -15.00
CA GLY A 31 -17.89 -25.72 -14.29
C GLY A 31 -17.83 -25.52 -12.76
N SER A 32 -17.49 -24.32 -12.30
CA SER A 32 -17.59 -23.94 -10.90
C SER A 32 -19.03 -23.81 -10.41
N ASP A 33 -19.93 -23.20 -11.18
CA ASP A 33 -21.37 -23.08 -10.85
C ASP A 33 -22.05 -24.45 -10.81
N GLU A 34 -21.70 -25.36 -11.73
CA GLU A 34 -22.17 -26.75 -11.75
C GLU A 34 -21.68 -27.52 -10.51
N PHE A 35 -20.39 -27.42 -10.19
CA PHE A 35 -19.83 -27.98 -8.96
C PHE A 35 -20.56 -27.45 -7.72
N TRP A 36 -20.70 -26.13 -7.62
CA TRP A 36 -21.37 -25.50 -6.48
C TRP A 36 -22.85 -25.90 -6.37
N SER A 37 -23.56 -25.92 -7.50
CA SER A 37 -24.97 -26.33 -7.56
C SER A 37 -25.17 -27.76 -7.12
N SER A 38 -24.24 -28.67 -7.46
CA SER A 38 -24.28 -30.06 -7.01
C SER A 38 -24.06 -30.21 -5.50
N ALA A 39 -23.42 -29.23 -4.86
CA ALA A 39 -23.09 -29.23 -3.45
C ALA A 39 -24.16 -28.60 -2.55
N LEU A 40 -25.20 -27.93 -3.09
CA LEU A 40 -26.23 -27.17 -2.36
C LEU A 40 -27.00 -27.95 -1.26
N GLY A 41 -26.88 -29.28 -1.22
CA GLY A 41 -27.45 -30.15 -0.19
C GLY A 41 -26.48 -30.66 0.87
N SER A 42 -25.19 -30.30 0.79
CA SER A 42 -24.10 -30.86 1.59
C SER A 42 -23.20 -29.80 2.22
N CYS A 43 -23.81 -28.76 2.82
CA CYS A 43 -23.05 -27.71 3.52
C CYS A 43 -22.07 -28.27 4.56
N HIS A 44 -22.41 -29.42 5.13
CA HIS A 44 -21.59 -30.10 6.11
C HIS A 44 -20.29 -30.71 5.59
N ASP A 45 -20.12 -30.80 4.27
CA ASP A 45 -18.92 -31.29 3.61
C ASP A 45 -17.93 -30.16 3.29
N PHE A 46 -18.13 -28.95 3.82
CA PHE A 46 -17.27 -27.79 3.54
C PHE A 46 -16.73 -27.13 4.80
N VAL A 47 -15.51 -26.59 4.72
CA VAL A 47 -14.93 -25.74 5.80
C VAL A 47 -15.39 -24.29 5.71
N ASN A 48 -15.57 -23.80 4.48
CA ASN A 48 -15.84 -22.40 4.17
C ASN A 48 -17.09 -22.28 3.30
N TRP A 49 -18.17 -22.95 3.72
CA TRP A 49 -19.40 -23.05 2.94
C TRP A 49 -19.93 -21.67 2.52
N HIS A 50 -20.12 -20.79 3.50
CA HIS A 50 -20.73 -19.48 3.31
C HIS A 50 -19.82 -18.56 2.49
N GLN A 51 -18.50 -18.59 2.74
CA GLN A 51 -17.55 -17.83 1.93
C GLN A 51 -17.47 -18.36 0.48
N CYS A 52 -17.56 -19.68 0.28
CA CYS A 52 -17.63 -20.27 -1.06
C CYS A 52 -18.93 -19.93 -1.79
N ASP A 53 -20.07 -19.88 -1.09
CA ASP A 53 -21.34 -19.45 -1.69
C ASP A 53 -21.23 -18.02 -2.23
N PHE A 54 -20.69 -17.12 -1.42
CA PHE A 54 -20.46 -15.75 -1.84
C PHE A 54 -19.51 -15.66 -3.03
N LEU A 55 -18.41 -16.42 -3.04
CA LEU A 55 -17.48 -16.51 -4.16
C LEU A 55 -18.15 -17.06 -5.43
N ALA A 56 -18.97 -18.11 -5.33
CA ALA A 56 -19.69 -18.70 -6.44
C ALA A 56 -20.65 -17.69 -7.10
N GLN A 57 -21.35 -16.87 -6.29
CA GLN A 57 -22.18 -15.78 -6.81
C GLN A 57 -21.36 -14.75 -7.60
N ARG A 58 -20.12 -14.45 -7.18
CA ARG A 58 -19.22 -13.53 -7.91
C ARG A 58 -18.71 -14.13 -9.22
N VAL A 59 -18.36 -15.42 -9.21
CA VAL A 59 -17.99 -16.18 -10.43
C VAL A 59 -19.15 -16.17 -11.43
N LYS A 60 -20.39 -16.37 -10.98
CA LYS A 60 -21.60 -16.29 -11.81
C LYS A 60 -21.84 -14.90 -12.40
N ALA A 61 -21.62 -13.84 -11.62
CA ALA A 61 -21.68 -12.47 -12.11
C ALA A 61 -20.61 -12.19 -13.18
N ALA A 62 -19.41 -12.75 -13.02
CA ALA A 62 -18.35 -12.68 -14.03
C ALA A 62 -18.72 -13.42 -15.33
N ASP A 63 -19.31 -14.62 -15.27
CA ASP A 63 -19.82 -15.31 -16.48
C ASP A 63 -20.90 -14.50 -17.20
N SER A 64 -21.82 -13.89 -16.44
CA SER A 64 -22.86 -13.01 -17.00
C SER A 64 -22.25 -11.82 -17.74
N THR A 65 -21.19 -11.23 -17.18
CA THR A 65 -20.44 -10.15 -17.84
C THR A 65 -19.75 -10.63 -19.11
N LEU A 66 -19.09 -11.80 -19.06
CA LEU A 66 -18.45 -12.40 -20.23
C LEU A 66 -19.47 -12.70 -21.35
N ALA A 67 -20.67 -13.17 -20.99
CA ALA A 67 -21.77 -13.39 -21.93
C ALA A 67 -22.16 -12.11 -22.66
N ALA A 68 -22.36 -11.02 -21.91
CA ALA A 68 -22.71 -9.72 -22.49
C ALA A 68 -21.60 -9.17 -23.40
N ILE A 69 -20.33 -9.36 -23.04
CA ILE A 69 -19.18 -8.94 -23.85
C ILE A 69 -19.09 -9.75 -25.15
N GLU A 70 -19.30 -11.08 -25.08
CA GLU A 70 -19.31 -11.98 -26.23
C GLU A 70 -20.36 -11.57 -27.28
N GLU A 71 -21.51 -11.09 -26.83
CA GLU A 71 -22.58 -10.56 -27.70
C GLU A 71 -22.26 -9.17 -28.27
N SER A 72 -21.55 -8.33 -27.50
CA SER A 72 -21.40 -6.90 -27.78
C SER A 72 -20.21 -6.56 -28.68
N VAL A 73 -19.10 -7.32 -28.61
CA VAL A 73 -17.89 -6.97 -29.37
C VAL A 73 -17.21 -8.18 -29.97
N ARG A 74 -17.35 -8.32 -31.29
CA ARG A 74 -16.46 -9.18 -32.07
C ARG A 74 -15.18 -8.38 -32.33
N PHE A 75 -14.04 -8.89 -31.86
CA PHE A 75 -12.66 -8.43 -32.15
C PHE A 75 -12.05 -7.33 -31.26
N LEU A 76 -11.82 -7.63 -29.98
CA LEU A 76 -10.87 -6.86 -29.15
C LEU A 76 -9.63 -7.67 -28.83
N ALA A 77 -8.67 -7.68 -29.74
CA ALA A 77 -7.35 -8.26 -29.48
C ALA A 77 -6.68 -7.63 -28.23
N SER A 78 -7.02 -6.38 -27.90
CA SER A 78 -6.59 -5.67 -26.69
C SER A 78 -7.15 -6.26 -25.39
N ALA A 79 -8.22 -7.07 -25.43
CA ALA A 79 -8.80 -7.72 -24.25
C ALA A 79 -8.07 -9.01 -23.84
N ILE A 80 -7.24 -9.58 -24.73
CA ILE A 80 -6.55 -10.87 -24.50
C ILE A 80 -5.78 -10.89 -23.16
N PRO A 81 -4.96 -9.87 -22.81
CA PRO A 81 -4.20 -9.91 -21.55
C PRO A 81 -5.11 -9.93 -20.31
N VAL A 82 -6.19 -9.15 -20.32
CA VAL A 82 -7.13 -9.09 -19.20
C VAL A 82 -7.92 -10.40 -19.08
N LEU A 83 -8.34 -10.99 -20.19
CA LEU A 83 -9.02 -12.29 -20.21
C LEU A 83 -8.11 -13.41 -19.68
N GLN A 84 -6.80 -13.33 -19.93
CA GLN A 84 -5.84 -14.29 -19.38
C GLN A 84 -5.76 -14.18 -17.86
N GLU A 85 -5.62 -12.97 -17.32
CA GLU A 85 -5.67 -12.73 -15.87
C GLU A 85 -7.00 -13.20 -15.26
N LEU A 86 -8.13 -12.88 -15.91
CA LEU A 86 -9.44 -13.34 -15.44
C LEU A 86 -9.55 -14.87 -15.43
N TYR A 87 -9.04 -15.56 -16.46
CA TYR A 87 -9.00 -17.03 -16.48
C TYR A 87 -8.27 -17.59 -15.26
N ILE A 88 -7.12 -17.00 -14.90
CA ILE A 88 -6.33 -17.41 -13.73
C ILE A 88 -7.12 -17.20 -12.43
N PHE A 89 -7.80 -16.06 -12.27
CA PHE A 89 -8.61 -15.80 -11.08
C PHE A 89 -9.84 -16.71 -10.99
N LEU A 90 -10.52 -16.98 -12.11
CA LEU A 90 -11.63 -17.94 -12.15
C LEU A 90 -11.15 -19.36 -11.83
N HIS A 91 -10.00 -19.77 -12.36
CA HIS A 91 -9.41 -21.06 -12.04
C HIS A 91 -9.00 -21.16 -10.56
N ASN A 92 -8.41 -20.11 -9.99
CA ASN A 92 -8.09 -20.06 -8.57
C ASN A 92 -9.35 -20.12 -7.70
N ALA A 93 -10.46 -19.53 -8.14
CA ALA A 93 -11.74 -19.59 -7.44
C ALA A 93 -12.32 -21.00 -7.45
N ASP A 94 -12.31 -21.66 -8.62
CA ASP A 94 -12.69 -23.06 -8.76
C ASP A 94 -11.87 -23.97 -7.83
N MET A 95 -10.54 -23.81 -7.83
CA MET A 95 -9.63 -24.58 -6.99
C MET A 95 -9.84 -24.31 -5.49
N LEU A 96 -10.13 -23.06 -5.10
CA LEU A 96 -10.41 -22.72 -3.70
C LEU A 96 -11.73 -23.34 -3.22
N MET A 97 -12.79 -23.31 -4.04
CA MET A 97 -14.06 -23.96 -3.73
C MET A 97 -13.90 -25.47 -3.61
N ARG A 98 -13.18 -26.09 -4.56
CA ARG A 98 -12.90 -27.54 -4.52
C ARG A 98 -12.05 -27.96 -3.34
N ARG A 99 -11.06 -27.15 -2.93
CA ARG A 99 -10.24 -27.41 -1.73
C ARG A 99 -11.01 -27.21 -0.43
N SER A 100 -12.04 -26.38 -0.45
CA SER A 100 -12.91 -26.18 0.70
C SER A 100 -13.88 -27.35 0.90
N HIS A 101 -14.11 -28.16 -0.13
CA HIS A 101 -14.90 -29.39 -0.07
C HIS A 101 -14.08 -30.52 0.55
N ILE A 102 -14.47 -30.93 1.74
CA ILE A 102 -13.98 -32.09 2.47
C ILE A 102 -14.97 -33.23 2.22
N ILE A 103 -14.62 -34.18 1.35
CA ILE A 103 -15.44 -35.37 1.12
C ILE A 103 -15.63 -36.13 2.46
N SER A 104 -16.83 -36.66 2.68
CA SER A 104 -17.25 -37.48 3.82
C SER A 104 -16.35 -38.70 4.16
N ASP A 105 -15.41 -39.07 3.29
CA ASP A 105 -14.44 -40.16 3.45
C ASP A 105 -13.07 -39.71 4.02
N ILE A 106 -12.93 -38.45 4.39
CA ILE A 106 -11.68 -37.95 4.95
C ILE A 106 -11.50 -38.47 6.39
N THR A 107 -10.37 -39.15 6.63
CA THR A 107 -9.88 -39.45 7.99
C THR A 107 -9.91 -38.18 8.84
N VAL A 108 -10.16 -38.30 10.15
CA VAL A 108 -10.19 -37.12 11.06
C VAL A 108 -8.94 -36.24 10.94
N SER A 109 -7.77 -36.82 10.66
CA SER A 109 -6.54 -36.09 10.37
C SER A 109 -6.64 -35.18 9.14
N GLY A 110 -7.27 -35.64 8.05
CA GLY A 110 -7.44 -34.83 6.85
C GLY A 110 -8.44 -33.69 7.04
N TRP A 111 -9.49 -33.90 7.84
CA TRP A 111 -10.46 -32.84 8.16
C TRP A 111 -9.80 -31.78 9.05
N LEU A 112 -9.06 -32.19 10.08
CA LEU A 112 -8.30 -31.26 10.94
C LEU A 112 -7.25 -30.48 10.16
N ARG A 113 -6.64 -31.12 9.16
CA ARG A 113 -5.71 -30.43 8.27
C ARG A 113 -6.42 -29.38 7.43
N ALA A 114 -7.57 -29.73 6.84
CA ALA A 114 -8.37 -28.76 6.10
C ALA A 114 -8.80 -27.61 7.01
N ALA A 115 -9.25 -27.87 8.25
CA ALA A 115 -9.52 -26.81 9.23
C ALA A 115 -8.28 -25.92 9.51
N LEU A 116 -7.09 -26.50 9.65
CA LEU A 116 -5.85 -25.74 9.85
C LEU A 116 -5.40 -24.94 8.61
N GLU A 117 -5.64 -25.46 7.42
CA GLU A 117 -5.26 -24.83 6.15
C GLU A 117 -6.31 -23.83 5.66
N GLN A 118 -7.57 -23.99 6.08
CA GLN A 118 -8.72 -23.29 5.50
C GLN A 118 -9.55 -22.47 6.50
N GLY A 119 -9.45 -22.71 7.83
CA GLY A 119 -10.33 -22.11 8.86
C GLY A 119 -10.10 -20.64 9.21
N ASP A 120 -9.36 -19.91 8.38
CA ASP A 120 -9.23 -18.45 8.44
C ASP A 120 -8.61 -18.01 7.11
N LEU A 121 -9.49 -17.70 6.16
CA LEU A 121 -9.14 -17.36 4.78
C LEU A 121 -9.87 -16.11 4.27
N LYS A 122 -10.47 -15.31 5.14
CA LYS A 122 -11.23 -14.11 4.76
C LYS A 122 -10.43 -13.18 3.84
N GLU A 123 -9.16 -12.95 4.13
CA GLU A 123 -8.30 -12.15 3.24
C GLU A 123 -8.10 -12.85 1.88
N THR A 124 -7.88 -14.17 1.84
CA THR A 124 -7.77 -14.93 0.58
C THR A 124 -9.03 -14.81 -0.29
N PHE A 125 -10.22 -14.95 0.29
CA PHE A 125 -11.48 -14.75 -0.43
C PHE A 125 -11.66 -13.29 -0.87
N SER A 126 -11.34 -12.32 -0.01
CA SER A 126 -11.46 -10.89 -0.32
C SER A 126 -10.57 -10.51 -1.51
N HIS A 127 -9.29 -10.94 -1.49
CA HIS A 127 -8.35 -10.79 -2.61
C HIS A 127 -8.93 -11.34 -3.91
N LEU A 128 -9.39 -12.59 -3.89
CA LEU A 128 -9.82 -13.27 -5.10
C LEU A 128 -11.10 -12.68 -5.70
N ILE A 129 -12.06 -12.32 -4.86
CA ILE A 129 -13.29 -11.64 -5.28
C ILE A 129 -12.96 -10.28 -5.89
N TYR A 130 -12.11 -9.51 -5.23
CA TYR A 130 -11.70 -8.21 -5.72
C TYR A 130 -10.96 -8.32 -7.06
N ASP A 131 -10.07 -9.30 -7.23
CA ASP A 131 -9.36 -9.51 -8.49
C ASP A 131 -10.30 -9.91 -9.64
N ILE A 132 -11.32 -10.73 -9.39
CA ILE A 132 -12.38 -11.05 -10.35
C ILE A 132 -13.17 -9.80 -10.73
N GLU A 133 -13.66 -9.03 -9.74
CA GLU A 133 -14.44 -7.80 -9.96
C GLU A 133 -13.62 -6.71 -10.68
N TRP A 134 -12.33 -6.60 -10.35
CA TRP A 134 -11.42 -5.65 -10.99
C TRP A 134 -11.16 -6.03 -12.45
N CYS A 135 -10.89 -7.32 -12.74
CA CYS A 135 -10.69 -7.79 -14.12
C CYS A 135 -11.94 -7.63 -14.98
N THR A 136 -13.13 -7.92 -14.46
CA THR A 136 -14.39 -7.73 -15.21
C THR A 136 -14.66 -6.26 -15.47
N SER A 137 -14.43 -5.38 -14.49
CA SER A 137 -14.53 -3.93 -14.66
C SER A 137 -13.52 -3.41 -15.70
N LEU A 138 -12.30 -3.93 -15.70
CA LEU A 138 -11.26 -3.58 -16.68
C LEU A 138 -11.68 -4.01 -18.09
N LEU A 139 -12.21 -5.23 -18.26
CA LEU A 139 -12.75 -5.71 -19.54
C LEU A 139 -13.89 -4.83 -20.05
N GLN A 140 -14.83 -4.46 -19.17
CA GLN A 140 -15.92 -3.55 -19.51
C GLN A 140 -15.38 -2.21 -19.99
N SER A 141 -14.34 -1.66 -19.34
CA SER A 141 -13.72 -0.40 -19.77
C SER A 141 -13.14 -0.50 -21.19
N ILE A 142 -12.46 -1.61 -21.53
CA ILE A 142 -11.90 -1.82 -22.87
C ILE A 142 -13.02 -1.90 -23.91
N VAL A 143 -14.10 -2.61 -23.58
CA VAL A 143 -15.28 -2.75 -24.44
C VAL A 143 -15.95 -1.39 -24.69
N LEU A 144 -16.16 -0.59 -23.65
CA LEU A 144 -16.78 0.75 -23.76
C LEU A 144 -15.92 1.75 -24.53
N GLU A 145 -14.60 1.75 -24.33
CA GLU A 145 -13.68 2.59 -25.10
C GLU A 145 -13.70 2.22 -26.59
N SER A 146 -13.75 0.91 -26.89
CA SER A 146 -13.77 0.44 -28.28
C SER A 146 -15.06 0.76 -29.04
N SER A 147 -16.19 0.88 -28.32
CA SER A 147 -17.49 1.19 -28.92
C SER A 147 -17.67 2.69 -29.19
N LYS A 148 -16.72 3.54 -28.80
CA LYS A 148 -16.78 5.02 -28.87
C LYS A 148 -18.03 5.62 -28.21
N MET A 149 -18.75 4.86 -27.37
CA MET A 149 -20.03 5.28 -26.81
C MET A 149 -19.88 6.29 -25.67
N THR A 150 -18.73 6.30 -24.97
CA THR A 150 -18.38 7.30 -23.94
C THR A 150 -16.86 7.33 -23.72
N SER A 151 -16.31 8.45 -23.22
CA SER A 151 -14.95 8.51 -22.69
C SER A 151 -14.92 7.91 -21.28
N PHE A 152 -15.04 6.59 -21.17
CA PHE A 152 -14.90 5.92 -19.88
C PHE A 152 -13.41 5.68 -19.60
N GLU A 153 -12.80 6.53 -18.78
CA GLU A 153 -11.39 6.37 -18.42
C GLU A 153 -11.20 5.36 -17.28
N PHE A 154 -10.22 4.46 -17.45
CA PHE A 154 -9.73 3.65 -16.33
C PHE A 154 -9.03 4.57 -15.31
N GLU A 155 -9.67 4.78 -14.17
CA GLU A 155 -9.19 5.67 -13.11
C GLU A 155 -8.45 4.94 -11.98
N PRO A 156 -7.46 5.60 -11.34
CA PRO A 156 -6.76 5.06 -10.16
C PRO A 156 -7.67 4.81 -8.94
N THR A 157 -8.86 5.41 -8.89
CA THR A 157 -9.85 5.25 -7.80
C THR A 157 -10.38 3.82 -7.72
N SER A 158 -10.50 3.14 -8.85
CA SER A 158 -10.89 1.73 -8.95
C SER A 158 -9.86 0.75 -8.36
N CYS A 159 -8.63 1.21 -8.12
CA CYS A 159 -7.49 0.36 -7.73
C CYS A 159 -7.19 0.34 -6.22
N ASN A 160 -8.11 0.82 -5.38
CA ASN A 160 -7.89 0.98 -3.93
C ASN A 160 -7.77 -0.33 -3.14
N TYR A 161 -7.82 -1.51 -3.77
CA TYR A 161 -7.66 -2.80 -3.12
C TYR A 161 -8.63 -2.98 -1.93
N GLN A 162 -9.91 -2.66 -2.14
CA GLN A 162 -10.96 -2.83 -1.16
C GLN A 162 -12.25 -3.23 -1.89
N LEU A 163 -12.89 -4.28 -1.39
CA LEU A 163 -14.28 -4.57 -1.74
C LEU A 163 -15.16 -3.37 -1.35
N CYS A 164 -16.28 -3.19 -2.06
CA CYS A 164 -17.26 -2.22 -1.62
C CYS A 164 -17.75 -2.59 -0.20
N SER A 165 -18.15 -1.59 0.59
CA SER A 165 -18.53 -1.79 2.00
C SER A 165 -19.61 -2.87 2.18
N GLY A 166 -20.53 -3.01 1.22
CA GLY A 166 -21.54 -4.06 1.21
C GLY A 166 -20.96 -5.47 1.01
N HIS A 167 -20.03 -5.65 0.06
CA HIS A 167 -19.39 -6.94 -0.19
C HIS A 167 -18.45 -7.35 0.95
N GLU A 168 -17.70 -6.40 1.53
CA GLU A 168 -16.86 -6.67 2.70
C GLU A 168 -17.71 -7.12 3.90
N LEU A 169 -18.85 -6.46 4.15
CA LEU A 169 -19.77 -6.86 5.22
C LEU A 169 -20.40 -8.23 4.96
N ALA A 170 -20.77 -8.54 3.72
CA ALA A 170 -21.31 -9.85 3.35
C ALA A 170 -20.28 -10.97 3.57
N LEU A 171 -19.02 -10.75 3.14
CA LEU A 171 -17.94 -11.71 3.34
C LEU A 171 -17.60 -11.90 4.83
N LEU A 172 -17.64 -10.82 5.63
CA LEU A 172 -17.45 -10.91 7.08
C LEU A 172 -18.55 -11.71 7.78
N LYS A 173 -19.81 -11.58 7.33
CA LYS A 173 -20.92 -12.39 7.85
C LYS A 173 -20.74 -13.87 7.49
N ALA A 174 -20.42 -14.15 6.23
CA ALA A 174 -20.13 -15.50 5.75
C ALA A 174 -19.00 -16.17 6.54
N MET A 175 -17.89 -15.46 6.75
CA MET A 175 -16.77 -15.94 7.59
C MET A 175 -17.21 -16.26 9.03
N LYS A 176 -18.12 -15.46 9.60
CA LYS A 176 -18.63 -15.70 10.96
C LYS A 176 -19.54 -16.91 11.05
N GLU A 177 -20.33 -17.18 10.01
CA GLU A 177 -21.15 -18.39 9.90
C GLU A 177 -20.24 -19.62 9.77
N ASP A 178 -19.23 -19.58 8.90
CA ASP A 178 -18.23 -20.65 8.74
C ASP A 178 -17.45 -20.92 10.05
N GLU A 179 -17.09 -19.87 10.82
CA GLU A 179 -16.42 -20.01 12.12
C GLU A 179 -17.32 -20.72 13.16
N MET A 180 -18.62 -20.45 13.14
CA MET A 180 -19.59 -21.13 14.02
C MET A 180 -19.76 -22.60 13.64
N ASP A 181 -19.83 -22.92 12.36
CA ASP A 181 -19.91 -24.30 11.89
C ASP A 181 -18.64 -25.07 12.28
N LEU A 182 -17.46 -24.48 12.05
CA LEU A 182 -16.18 -25.04 12.44
C LEU A 182 -16.11 -25.38 13.95
N LEU A 183 -16.64 -24.50 14.80
CA LEU A 183 -16.71 -24.75 16.25
C LEU A 183 -17.50 -26.01 16.59
N VAL A 184 -18.67 -26.20 15.96
CA VAL A 184 -19.52 -27.38 16.16
C VAL A 184 -18.80 -28.66 15.73
N TYR A 185 -18.09 -28.63 14.61
CA TYR A 185 -17.31 -29.79 14.17
C TYR A 185 -16.16 -30.11 15.10
N LEU A 186 -15.37 -29.12 15.50
CA LEU A 186 -14.25 -29.31 16.42
C LEU A 186 -14.71 -29.92 17.75
N GLU A 187 -15.86 -29.49 18.28
CA GLU A 187 -16.44 -30.05 19.50
C GLU A 187 -16.82 -31.53 19.35
N ARG A 188 -17.45 -31.88 18.22
CA ARG A 188 -17.81 -33.27 17.90
C ARG A 188 -16.56 -34.14 17.79
N THR A 189 -15.55 -33.66 17.05
CA THR A 189 -14.27 -34.36 16.85
C THR A 189 -13.52 -34.58 18.16
N ALA A 190 -13.48 -33.58 19.04
CA ALA A 190 -12.85 -33.69 20.36
C ALA A 190 -13.47 -34.79 21.23
N LYS A 191 -14.78 -35.02 21.11
CA LYS A 191 -15.53 -36.01 21.93
C LYS A 191 -15.50 -37.44 21.37
N LEU A 192 -14.81 -37.70 20.25
CA LEU A 192 -14.66 -39.05 19.69
C LEU A 192 -13.67 -39.88 20.52
N ASN A 193 -14.18 -40.83 21.31
CA ASN A 193 -13.37 -41.61 22.25
C ASN A 193 -12.63 -42.82 21.65
N GLU A 194 -13.08 -43.38 20.51
CA GLU A 194 -12.67 -44.76 20.12
C GLU A 194 -12.04 -44.94 18.73
N LEU A 195 -11.98 -43.93 17.85
CA LEU A 195 -11.56 -44.14 16.43
C LEU A 195 -10.42 -43.24 15.89
N ILE A 196 -9.85 -42.33 16.67
CA ILE A 196 -8.89 -41.31 16.15
C ILE A 196 -7.55 -41.30 16.90
N PRO A 197 -6.42 -41.01 16.20
CA PRO A 197 -5.11 -40.84 16.85
C PRO A 197 -5.15 -39.77 17.95
N GLU A 198 -4.42 -39.98 19.04
CA GLU A 198 -4.38 -39.09 20.20
C GLU A 198 -3.99 -37.64 19.82
N VAL A 199 -2.99 -37.49 18.95
CA VAL A 199 -2.54 -36.18 18.41
C VAL A 199 -3.65 -35.44 17.68
N ALA A 200 -4.50 -36.16 16.95
CA ALA A 200 -5.63 -35.56 16.23
C ALA A 200 -6.71 -35.05 17.20
N ARG A 201 -6.98 -35.81 18.28
CA ARG A 201 -7.92 -35.42 19.32
C ARG A 201 -7.44 -34.19 20.11
N ASP A 202 -6.20 -34.21 20.58
CA ASP A 202 -5.57 -33.10 21.30
C ASP A 202 -5.54 -31.81 20.45
N LEU A 203 -5.22 -31.94 19.17
CA LEU A 203 -5.30 -30.82 18.23
C LEU A 203 -6.73 -30.29 18.07
N ALA A 204 -7.73 -31.17 17.93
CA ALA A 204 -9.13 -30.77 17.82
C ALA A 204 -9.60 -30.00 19.07
N GLU A 205 -9.27 -30.48 20.27
CA GLU A 205 -9.57 -29.80 21.53
C GLU A 205 -8.91 -28.42 21.61
N LYS A 206 -7.62 -28.32 21.27
CA LYS A 206 -6.89 -27.05 21.28
C LYS A 206 -7.42 -26.07 20.24
N LEU A 207 -7.77 -26.54 19.05
CA LEU A 207 -8.41 -25.71 18.03
C LEU A 207 -9.80 -25.25 18.49
N HIS A 208 -10.60 -26.13 19.10
CA HIS A 208 -11.91 -25.77 19.63
C HIS A 208 -11.79 -24.66 20.68
N ALA A 209 -10.92 -24.86 21.68
CA ALA A 209 -10.66 -23.87 22.73
C ALA A 209 -10.15 -22.53 22.17
N LYS A 210 -9.27 -22.58 21.17
CA LYS A 210 -8.76 -21.38 20.47
C LYS A 210 -9.88 -20.58 19.82
N HIS A 211 -10.72 -21.23 19.00
CA HIS A 211 -11.81 -20.55 18.30
C HIS A 211 -12.88 -20.05 19.28
N LEU A 212 -13.21 -20.82 20.32
CA LEU A 212 -14.16 -20.43 21.36
C LEU A 212 -13.70 -19.19 22.12
N ALA A 213 -12.40 -19.06 22.37
CA ALA A 213 -11.79 -17.88 22.99
C ALA A 213 -11.56 -16.72 22.01
N CYS A 214 -11.90 -16.88 20.72
CA CYS A 214 -11.51 -15.98 19.63
C CYS A 214 -10.01 -15.64 19.64
N SER A 215 -9.17 -16.59 20.07
CA SER A 215 -7.74 -16.37 20.23
C SER A 215 -7.02 -16.46 18.88
N ARG A 216 -6.09 -15.53 18.65
CA ARG A 216 -5.16 -15.55 17.50
C ARG A 216 -3.88 -16.33 17.78
N ASP A 217 -3.80 -17.03 18.91
CA ASP A 217 -2.63 -17.82 19.27
C ASP A 217 -2.40 -18.97 18.29
N LEU A 218 -1.12 -19.28 18.05
CA LEU A 218 -0.77 -20.55 17.42
C LEU A 218 -1.05 -21.69 18.42
N VAL A 219 -1.49 -22.83 17.90
CA VAL A 219 -1.67 -24.02 18.72
C VAL A 219 -0.31 -24.57 19.13
N PHE A 220 -0.17 -24.94 20.41
CA PHE A 220 1.02 -25.62 20.94
C PHE A 220 0.92 -27.14 20.79
N LEU A 221 1.96 -27.78 20.25
CA LEU A 221 2.09 -29.24 20.15
C LEU A 221 3.36 -29.72 20.84
N LYS A 222 3.42 -31.01 21.20
CA LYS A 222 4.64 -31.60 21.75
C LYS A 222 5.64 -31.87 20.62
N PRO A 223 6.97 -31.79 20.87
CA PRO A 223 7.96 -32.08 19.83
C PRO A 223 7.83 -33.49 19.24
N GLU A 224 7.39 -34.45 20.06
CA GLU A 224 7.14 -35.86 19.69
C GLU A 224 6.03 -36.01 18.62
N ASP A 225 5.14 -35.01 18.51
CA ASP A 225 4.05 -35.00 17.53
C ASP A 225 4.51 -34.50 16.14
N LEU A 226 5.78 -34.08 16.01
CA LEU A 226 6.35 -33.51 14.79
C LEU A 226 7.32 -34.49 14.12
N ASP A 227 7.21 -34.63 12.79
CA ASP A 227 8.24 -35.31 12.00
C ASP A 227 9.45 -34.38 11.80
N LEU A 228 10.45 -34.53 12.68
CA LEU A 228 11.72 -33.80 12.63
C LEU A 228 12.79 -34.49 11.76
N GLY A 229 12.52 -35.70 11.26
CA GLY A 229 13.47 -36.51 10.48
C GLY A 229 13.54 -36.17 9.00
N GLY A 230 12.66 -35.29 8.52
CA GLY A 230 12.56 -34.98 7.11
C GLY A 230 13.73 -34.18 6.51
N LYS A 231 13.75 -34.08 5.18
CA LYS A 231 14.88 -33.55 4.41
C LYS A 231 15.19 -32.09 4.74
N LEU A 232 16.46 -31.78 5.01
CA LEU A 232 16.97 -30.42 5.14
C LEU A 232 16.74 -29.61 3.84
N ILE A 233 16.04 -28.48 3.93
CA ILE A 233 15.80 -27.55 2.82
C ILE A 233 16.80 -26.41 2.85
N GLY A 234 17.17 -25.96 4.04
CA GLY A 234 18.07 -24.84 4.23
C GLY A 234 18.50 -24.68 5.68
N ARG A 235 19.64 -24.02 5.85
CA ARG A 235 20.14 -23.55 7.14
C ARG A 235 20.34 -22.04 7.02
N GLY A 236 19.52 -21.27 7.73
CA GLY A 236 19.55 -19.81 7.73
C GLY A 236 20.27 -19.26 8.95
N SER A 237 20.34 -17.94 9.06
CA SER A 237 20.84 -17.23 10.24
C SER A 237 19.99 -17.45 11.50
N PHE A 238 18.76 -17.95 11.34
CA PHE A 238 17.77 -18.12 12.41
C PHE A 238 17.50 -19.58 12.76
N GLY A 239 18.22 -20.52 12.14
CA GLY A 239 18.12 -21.95 12.45
C GLY A 239 17.93 -22.83 11.22
N VAL A 240 17.37 -24.01 11.44
CA VAL A 240 17.34 -25.12 10.48
C VAL A 240 15.93 -25.35 9.96
N VAL A 241 15.78 -25.48 8.64
CA VAL A 241 14.49 -25.65 7.98
C VAL A 241 14.43 -27.02 7.29
N ARG A 242 13.46 -27.86 7.68
CA ARG A 242 13.26 -29.21 7.13
C ARG A 242 11.89 -29.36 6.47
N LYS A 243 11.81 -30.13 5.39
CA LYS A 243 10.53 -30.67 4.90
C LYS A 243 10.03 -31.65 5.92
N SER A 244 8.73 -31.67 6.16
CA SER A 244 8.09 -32.57 7.11
C SER A 244 6.71 -32.96 6.58
N ASN A 245 6.08 -33.93 7.23
CA ASN A 245 4.69 -34.26 7.03
C ASN A 245 3.92 -34.04 8.34
N PHE A 246 2.87 -33.25 8.28
CA PHE A 246 1.97 -32.99 9.40
C PHE A 246 0.53 -33.29 8.98
N LEU A 247 -0.19 -34.10 9.76
CA LEU A 247 -1.55 -34.58 9.45
C LEU A 247 -1.70 -35.10 8.01
N ASN A 248 -0.80 -36.00 7.61
CA ASN A 248 -0.77 -36.58 6.26
C ASN A 248 -0.55 -35.57 5.12
N GLY A 249 0.14 -34.48 5.37
CA GLY A 249 0.99 -34.01 4.28
C GLY A 249 1.85 -32.79 4.52
N LYS A 250 2.27 -32.26 3.38
CA LYS A 250 3.58 -31.64 3.28
C LYS A 250 3.58 -30.27 3.96
N CYS A 251 4.52 -30.11 4.87
CA CYS A 251 4.78 -28.86 5.56
C CYS A 251 6.28 -28.60 5.67
N VAL A 252 6.61 -27.49 6.31
CA VAL A 252 7.96 -27.12 6.69
C VAL A 252 8.02 -26.98 8.20
N VAL A 253 9.09 -27.48 8.82
CA VAL A 253 9.41 -27.24 10.22
C VAL A 253 10.68 -26.39 10.27
N LYS A 254 10.55 -25.17 10.81
CA LYS A 254 11.68 -24.27 11.13
C LYS A 254 12.02 -24.43 12.60
N MET A 255 13.19 -25.00 12.87
CA MET A 255 13.79 -25.09 14.19
C MET A 255 14.63 -23.85 14.44
N LEU A 256 14.34 -23.12 15.52
CA LEU A 256 15.11 -21.97 16.00
C LEU A 256 16.10 -22.44 17.08
N GLU A 257 17.39 -22.45 16.76
CA GLU A 257 18.49 -22.90 17.66
C GLU A 257 18.96 -21.75 18.58
N GLN A 258 19.12 -22.00 19.88
CA GLN A 258 19.90 -21.18 20.84
C GLN A 258 19.63 -19.66 20.83
N ILE A 259 18.39 -19.22 20.65
CA ILE A 259 18.06 -17.79 20.65
C ILE A 259 17.64 -17.34 22.07
N GLN A 260 18.03 -16.12 22.48
CA GLN A 260 17.48 -15.48 23.68
C GLN A 260 15.95 -15.57 23.64
N SER A 261 15.33 -16.00 24.75
CA SER A 261 13.88 -16.25 24.87
C SER A 261 13.02 -15.11 24.31
N THR A 262 13.47 -13.87 24.49
CA THR A 262 12.80 -12.65 24.05
C THR A 262 12.66 -12.52 22.53
N SER A 263 13.55 -13.11 21.72
CA SER A 263 13.45 -13.02 20.25
C SER A 263 12.40 -13.97 19.68
N ILE A 264 12.19 -15.11 20.32
CA ILE A 264 11.22 -16.12 19.87
C ILE A 264 9.81 -15.66 20.19
N GLU A 265 9.59 -15.15 21.41
CA GLU A 265 8.32 -14.55 21.80
C GLU A 265 7.90 -13.42 20.85
N LYS A 266 8.87 -12.59 20.40
CA LYS A 266 8.62 -11.53 19.42
C LYS A 266 8.20 -12.06 18.04
N GLU A 267 8.81 -13.14 17.55
CA GLU A 267 8.42 -13.77 16.27
C GLU A 267 7.02 -14.36 16.36
N ILE A 268 6.72 -15.06 17.47
CA ILE A 268 5.38 -15.61 17.75
C ILE A 268 4.35 -14.48 17.86
N ASP A 269 4.66 -13.38 18.54
CA ASP A 269 3.78 -12.21 18.64
C ASP A 269 3.49 -11.54 17.29
N ALA A 270 4.49 -11.48 16.40
CA ALA A 270 4.28 -11.00 15.04
C ALA A 270 3.30 -11.93 14.30
N ILE A 271 3.54 -13.25 14.36
CA ILE A 271 2.67 -14.26 13.72
C ILE A 271 1.22 -14.14 14.24
N ARG A 272 1.04 -14.03 15.57
CA ARG A 272 -0.28 -13.83 16.22
C ARG A 272 -1.01 -12.58 15.71
N LYS A 273 -0.29 -11.46 15.54
CA LYS A 273 -0.90 -10.20 15.08
C LYS A 273 -1.31 -10.26 13.63
N LEU A 274 -0.52 -10.94 12.81
CA LEU A 274 -0.75 -11.05 11.37
C LEU A 274 -1.89 -12.02 11.07
N GLY A 275 -1.97 -13.18 11.71
CA GLY A 275 -2.95 -14.20 11.30
C GLY A 275 -2.72 -14.64 9.84
N ASN A 276 -3.78 -15.04 9.13
CA ASN A 276 -3.66 -15.54 7.77
C ASN A 276 -3.88 -14.47 6.71
N HIS A 277 -3.01 -14.46 5.70
CA HIS A 277 -3.10 -13.58 4.54
C HIS A 277 -2.49 -14.29 3.32
N PRO A 278 -3.04 -14.14 2.10
CA PRO A 278 -2.59 -14.89 0.92
C PRO A 278 -1.12 -14.64 0.53
N HIS A 279 -0.57 -13.47 0.89
CA HIS A 279 0.82 -13.08 0.63
C HIS A 279 1.75 -13.12 1.85
N ILE A 280 1.36 -13.86 2.89
CA ILE A 280 2.17 -14.10 4.09
C ILE A 280 2.23 -15.61 4.33
N VAL A 281 3.40 -16.14 4.68
CA VAL A 281 3.55 -17.57 4.98
C VAL A 281 2.69 -17.95 6.17
N ARG A 282 1.78 -18.91 5.95
CA ARG A 282 0.89 -19.47 6.96
C ARG A 282 1.67 -20.33 7.94
N HIS A 283 1.43 -20.08 9.21
CA HIS A 283 1.95 -20.85 10.34
C HIS A 283 0.80 -21.65 10.93
N PHE A 284 0.92 -22.98 10.96
CA PHE A 284 -0.13 -23.87 11.42
C PHE A 284 -0.13 -23.98 12.95
N CYS A 285 1.05 -24.24 13.52
CA CYS A 285 1.24 -24.46 14.95
C CYS A 285 2.71 -24.23 15.33
N PHE A 286 2.98 -24.28 16.62
CA PHE A 286 4.35 -24.26 17.14
C PHE A 286 4.56 -25.33 18.21
N SER A 287 5.81 -25.70 18.43
CA SER A 287 6.24 -26.56 19.52
C SER A 287 7.47 -25.97 20.21
N LYS A 288 7.68 -26.34 21.46
CA LYS A 288 8.80 -25.88 22.28
C LYS A 288 9.35 -27.04 23.09
N ASN A 289 10.66 -27.20 23.07
CA ASN A 289 11.39 -28.04 24.02
C ASN A 289 12.12 -27.12 25.01
N ASP A 290 11.57 -26.99 26.21
CA ASP A 290 12.14 -26.12 27.25
C ASP A 290 13.51 -26.61 27.74
N LEU A 291 13.74 -27.93 27.76
CA LEU A 291 15.00 -28.53 28.21
C LEU A 291 16.14 -28.19 27.23
N GLU A 292 15.86 -28.31 25.93
CA GLU A 292 16.85 -28.08 24.86
C GLU A 292 16.85 -26.62 24.37
N ARG A 293 15.92 -25.79 24.86
CA ARG A 293 15.70 -24.38 24.44
C ARG A 293 15.45 -24.25 22.94
N GLU A 294 14.68 -25.18 22.39
CA GLU A 294 14.36 -25.23 20.97
C GLU A 294 12.91 -24.84 20.74
N VAL A 295 12.66 -24.07 19.69
CA VAL A 295 11.31 -23.76 19.21
C VAL A 295 11.16 -24.16 17.76
N TYR A 296 10.03 -24.79 17.49
CA TYR A 296 9.66 -25.35 16.19
C TYR A 296 8.44 -24.62 15.67
N LEU A 297 8.54 -24.03 14.48
CA LEU A 297 7.43 -23.42 13.77
C LEU A 297 7.03 -24.34 12.61
N VAL A 298 5.78 -24.78 12.61
CA VAL A 298 5.21 -25.59 11.52
C VAL A 298 4.49 -24.65 10.56
N MET A 299 4.89 -24.67 9.30
CA MET A 299 4.48 -23.70 8.27
C MET A 299 4.13 -24.40 6.97
N GLU A 300 3.40 -23.71 6.10
CA GLU A 300 3.12 -24.21 4.75
C GLU A 300 4.41 -24.41 3.94
N LEU A 301 4.41 -25.40 3.05
CA LEU A 301 5.51 -25.67 2.14
C LEU A 301 5.36 -24.86 0.85
N LEU A 302 6.39 -24.08 0.49
CA LEU A 302 6.54 -23.44 -0.81
C LEU A 302 7.72 -24.03 -1.60
N ASP A 303 7.73 -23.81 -2.92
CA ASP A 303 8.73 -24.40 -3.82
C ASP A 303 10.16 -23.90 -3.56
N MET A 304 10.34 -22.58 -3.44
CA MET A 304 11.64 -21.94 -3.16
C MET A 304 11.50 -20.46 -2.77
N ASP A 305 12.61 -19.82 -2.43
CA ASP A 305 12.67 -18.35 -2.32
C ASP A 305 12.78 -17.66 -3.69
N LEU A 306 12.34 -16.40 -3.73
CA LEU A 306 12.28 -15.55 -4.91
C LEU A 306 13.67 -15.26 -5.48
N ASP A 307 14.70 -15.18 -4.64
CA ASP A 307 16.08 -15.00 -5.05
C ASP A 307 16.56 -16.14 -5.97
N ARG A 308 16.31 -17.40 -5.56
CA ARG A 308 16.56 -18.59 -6.39
C ARG A 308 15.65 -18.62 -7.62
N ALA A 309 14.39 -18.22 -7.50
CA ALA A 309 13.45 -18.19 -8.62
C ALA A 309 13.93 -17.23 -9.73
N ILE A 310 14.31 -15.99 -9.38
CA ILE A 310 14.80 -14.98 -10.33
C ILE A 310 16.04 -15.50 -11.08
N ARG A 311 17.00 -16.09 -10.36
CA ARG A 311 18.19 -16.71 -10.98
C ARG A 311 17.83 -17.85 -11.94
N ARG A 312 16.88 -18.71 -11.56
CA ARG A 312 16.43 -19.81 -12.41
C ARG A 312 15.75 -19.31 -13.68
N MET A 313 15.01 -18.21 -13.57
CA MET A 313 14.34 -17.57 -14.70
C MET A 313 15.32 -16.84 -15.63
N LYS A 314 16.53 -16.48 -15.19
CA LYS A 314 17.57 -15.81 -16.01
C LYS A 314 17.04 -14.54 -16.73
N GLY A 315 16.28 -13.71 -16.02
CA GLY A 315 15.73 -12.45 -16.57
C GLY A 315 14.58 -12.62 -17.56
N ARG A 316 13.84 -13.74 -17.51
CA ARG A 316 12.68 -14.02 -18.38
C ARG A 316 11.36 -13.40 -17.91
N LEU A 317 11.32 -12.67 -16.80
CA LEU A 317 10.09 -12.02 -16.34
C LEU A 317 9.74 -10.85 -17.26
N SER A 318 8.53 -10.85 -17.79
CA SER A 318 7.94 -9.67 -18.41
C SER A 318 7.69 -8.57 -17.38
N VAL A 319 7.53 -7.33 -17.83
CA VAL A 319 7.20 -6.20 -16.94
C VAL A 319 5.90 -6.45 -16.19
N VAL A 320 4.91 -7.08 -16.81
CA VAL A 320 3.61 -7.33 -16.15
C VAL A 320 3.69 -8.44 -15.11
N GLU A 321 4.45 -9.50 -15.37
CA GLU A 321 4.74 -10.51 -14.34
C GLU A 321 5.49 -9.87 -13.17
N ALA A 322 6.51 -9.06 -13.44
CA ALA A 322 7.25 -8.35 -12.40
C ALA A 322 6.35 -7.42 -11.58
N VAL A 323 5.49 -6.61 -12.22
CA VAL A 323 4.52 -5.75 -11.53
C VAL A 323 3.52 -6.59 -10.73
N SER A 324 3.09 -7.74 -11.23
CA SER A 324 2.19 -8.65 -10.49
C SER A 324 2.88 -9.21 -9.24
N LEU A 325 4.15 -9.62 -9.33
CA LEU A 325 4.94 -10.05 -8.16
C LEU A 325 5.09 -8.91 -7.14
N LEU A 326 5.42 -7.70 -7.62
CA LEU A 326 5.55 -6.52 -6.77
C LEU A 326 4.25 -6.15 -6.09
N LEU A 327 3.11 -6.29 -6.77
CA LEU A 327 1.79 -6.03 -6.21
C LEU A 327 1.48 -7.02 -5.08
N GLN A 328 1.68 -8.32 -5.29
CA GLN A 328 1.47 -9.35 -4.26
C GLN A 328 2.34 -9.12 -3.01
N ILE A 329 3.63 -8.82 -3.22
CA ILE A 329 4.54 -8.47 -2.12
C ILE A 329 4.08 -7.18 -1.42
N GLY A 330 3.71 -6.16 -2.20
CA GLY A 330 3.21 -4.89 -1.68
C GLY A 330 1.97 -5.07 -0.82
N GLU A 331 1.03 -5.93 -1.24
CA GLU A 331 -0.20 -6.23 -0.51
C GLU A 331 0.08 -6.98 0.80
N GLY A 332 1.00 -7.94 0.80
CA GLY A 332 1.49 -8.57 2.02
C GLY A 332 2.13 -7.57 2.99
N MET A 333 2.97 -6.67 2.49
CA MET A 333 3.61 -5.63 3.31
C MET A 333 2.62 -4.58 3.82
N ARG A 334 1.63 -4.20 2.99
CA ARG A 334 0.50 -3.34 3.39
C ARG A 334 -0.21 -3.96 4.60
N TYR A 335 -0.58 -5.22 4.49
CA TYR A 335 -1.26 -5.94 5.56
C TYR A 335 -0.42 -5.99 6.85
N MET A 336 0.90 -6.25 6.75
CA MET A 336 1.79 -6.19 7.91
C MET A 336 1.81 -4.81 8.56
N HIS A 337 1.93 -3.75 7.76
CA HIS A 337 2.00 -2.37 8.25
C HIS A 337 0.68 -1.89 8.86
N ASP A 338 -0.47 -2.28 8.28
CA ASP A 338 -1.81 -2.00 8.83
C ASP A 338 -2.00 -2.66 10.22
N LYS A 339 -1.28 -3.76 10.51
CA LYS A 339 -1.22 -4.40 11.84
C LYS A 339 -0.11 -3.83 12.75
N GLY A 340 0.61 -2.80 12.31
CA GLY A 340 1.71 -2.18 13.04
C GLY A 340 2.97 -3.06 13.14
N VAL A 341 3.16 -3.98 12.19
CA VAL A 341 4.31 -4.90 12.14
C VAL A 341 5.25 -4.48 11.00
N ALA A 342 6.47 -4.09 11.34
CA ALA A 342 7.55 -3.85 10.36
C ALA A 342 8.35 -5.13 10.14
N HIS A 343 8.63 -5.49 8.89
CA HIS A 343 9.37 -6.71 8.53
C HIS A 343 10.87 -6.60 8.88
N ARG A 344 11.51 -5.47 8.53
CA ARG A 344 12.90 -5.06 8.81
C ARG A 344 14.03 -5.81 8.10
N ASP A 345 13.74 -6.95 7.49
CA ASP A 345 14.70 -7.70 6.65
C ASP A 345 14.07 -8.12 5.31
N LEU A 346 13.31 -7.22 4.68
CA LEU A 346 12.62 -7.53 3.42
C LEU A 346 13.64 -7.66 2.27
N LYS A 347 13.71 -8.84 1.66
CA LYS A 347 14.62 -9.17 0.57
C LYS A 347 14.12 -10.40 -0.20
N PRO A 348 14.59 -10.64 -1.44
CA PRO A 348 14.20 -11.83 -2.22
C PRO A 348 14.37 -13.18 -1.51
N GLY A 349 15.35 -13.32 -0.61
CA GLY A 349 15.56 -14.54 0.17
C GLY A 349 14.50 -14.79 1.25
N ASN A 350 13.74 -13.77 1.65
CA ASN A 350 12.66 -13.84 2.65
C ASN A 350 11.26 -13.77 1.99
N VAL A 351 11.21 -13.94 0.67
CA VAL A 351 9.97 -14.02 -0.10
C VAL A 351 9.95 -15.39 -0.75
N LEU A 352 8.95 -16.21 -0.44
CA LEU A 352 8.78 -17.56 -0.97
C LEU A 352 7.77 -17.57 -2.11
N VAL A 353 7.93 -18.52 -3.03
CA VAL A 353 7.10 -18.63 -4.24
C VAL A 353 6.67 -20.05 -4.52
N ASN A 354 5.50 -20.20 -5.15
CA ASN A 354 5.09 -21.42 -5.84
C ASN A 354 5.01 -21.17 -7.34
N PHE A 355 5.14 -22.24 -8.12
CA PHE A 355 4.94 -22.21 -9.57
C PHE A 355 3.58 -22.80 -9.96
N ASP A 356 3.06 -22.37 -11.11
CA ASP A 356 1.97 -23.08 -11.77
C ASP A 356 2.46 -24.49 -12.13
N GLU A 357 1.59 -25.50 -11.98
CA GLU A 357 1.96 -26.90 -12.20
C GLU A 357 2.48 -27.11 -13.64
N GLY A 358 3.66 -27.73 -13.77
CA GLY A 358 4.30 -27.93 -15.08
C GLY A 358 4.85 -26.67 -15.76
N SER A 359 4.77 -25.50 -15.12
CA SER A 359 5.14 -24.20 -15.69
C SER A 359 6.34 -23.56 -14.97
N SER A 360 6.95 -22.56 -15.61
CA SER A 360 7.95 -21.67 -14.98
C SER A 360 7.35 -20.37 -14.44
N ARG A 361 6.03 -20.20 -14.54
CA ARG A 361 5.31 -19.04 -14.06
C ARG A 361 5.08 -19.14 -12.55
N ILE A 362 5.35 -18.05 -11.84
CA ILE A 362 5.08 -17.96 -10.40
C ILE A 362 3.57 -17.77 -10.19
N SER A 363 2.95 -18.68 -9.44
CA SER A 363 1.52 -18.71 -9.15
C SER A 363 1.15 -17.92 -7.90
N SER A 364 2.04 -17.90 -6.91
CA SER A 364 1.84 -17.18 -5.65
C SER A 364 3.15 -16.76 -5.02
N VAL A 365 3.11 -15.64 -4.31
CA VAL A 365 4.22 -15.06 -3.57
C VAL A 365 3.82 -14.85 -2.11
N LYS A 366 4.69 -15.24 -1.17
CA LYS A 366 4.44 -15.13 0.27
C LYS A 366 5.65 -14.63 1.04
N ILE A 367 5.45 -13.63 1.89
CA ILE A 367 6.49 -13.07 2.75
C ILE A 367 6.71 -14.00 3.94
N ALA A 368 7.98 -14.27 4.25
CA ALA A 368 8.42 -15.18 5.30
C ALA A 368 9.42 -14.49 6.24
N ASP A 369 9.73 -15.16 7.35
CA ASP A 369 10.83 -14.82 8.27
C ASP A 369 10.65 -13.52 9.07
N PHE A 370 9.78 -13.57 10.08
CA PHE A 370 9.44 -12.45 10.97
C PHE A 370 10.39 -12.27 12.17
N GLY A 371 11.47 -13.06 12.24
CA GLY A 371 12.40 -13.09 13.37
C GLY A 371 13.18 -11.78 13.62
N SER A 372 13.06 -10.78 12.74
CA SER A 372 13.71 -9.48 12.88
C SER A 372 12.78 -8.36 13.36
N THR A 373 11.45 -8.59 13.43
CA THR A 373 10.36 -7.60 13.61
C THR A 373 10.42 -6.74 14.88
N LYS A 374 11.28 -7.05 15.87
CA LYS A 374 11.51 -6.23 17.10
C LYS A 374 12.93 -6.27 17.70
N ALA A 375 13.95 -6.74 16.98
CA ALA A 375 15.31 -6.86 17.54
C ALA A 375 16.08 -5.52 17.47
N ALA A 376 16.16 -4.79 18.59
CA ALA A 376 17.14 -3.72 18.80
C ALA A 376 18.53 -4.27 19.20
N GLU A 377 18.63 -5.58 19.49
CA GLU A 377 19.75 -6.18 20.23
C GLU A 377 20.50 -7.26 19.44
N ARG A 378 20.60 -7.15 18.10
CA ARG A 378 21.53 -8.03 17.37
C ARG A 378 22.92 -7.42 17.40
N THR A 379 23.81 -8.05 18.17
CA THR A 379 25.25 -7.85 18.10
C THR A 379 25.76 -8.03 16.67
N GLU A 380 26.72 -7.19 16.31
CA GLU A 380 27.19 -6.83 14.96
C GLU A 380 27.72 -7.98 14.08
N THR A 381 27.81 -9.20 14.60
CA THR A 381 28.65 -10.27 14.01
C THR A 381 27.91 -11.29 13.14
N ASN A 382 26.59 -11.47 13.26
CA ASN A 382 25.92 -12.64 12.63
C ASN A 382 25.14 -12.37 11.33
N THR A 383 25.13 -11.14 10.79
CA THR A 383 24.36 -10.82 9.56
C THR A 383 25.06 -9.97 8.51
N MET A 384 26.36 -9.67 8.66
CA MET A 384 27.11 -8.98 7.59
C MET A 384 27.51 -9.94 6.48
N GLY A 385 26.50 -10.45 5.76
CA GLY A 385 26.66 -10.85 4.37
C GLY A 385 26.50 -9.64 3.45
N THR A 386 27.17 -9.69 2.29
CA THR A 386 26.92 -8.79 1.15
C THR A 386 25.45 -8.70 0.76
N GLY A 387 24.69 -9.79 0.94
CA GLY A 387 23.28 -9.90 0.55
C GLY A 387 22.32 -8.95 1.28
N THR A 388 22.30 -8.94 2.62
CA THR A 388 21.33 -8.14 3.39
C THR A 388 21.61 -6.63 3.31
N THR A 389 22.88 -6.23 3.32
CA THR A 389 23.29 -4.81 3.29
C THR A 389 22.72 -4.06 2.09
N ARG A 390 22.54 -4.76 0.97
CA ARG A 390 22.07 -4.21 -0.30
C ARG A 390 20.62 -3.69 -0.27
N TYR A 391 19.79 -4.24 0.61
CA TYR A 391 18.37 -3.88 0.73
C TYR A 391 18.11 -2.96 1.94
N MET A 392 19.12 -2.67 2.75
CA MET A 392 18.97 -1.90 3.99
C MET A 392 18.87 -0.40 3.72
N ALA A 393 17.93 0.27 4.39
CA ALA A 393 17.75 1.70 4.28
C ALA A 393 18.91 2.49 4.92
N PRO A 394 19.29 3.66 4.38
CA PRO A 394 20.45 4.42 4.85
C PRO A 394 20.32 4.87 6.31
N GLU A 395 19.12 5.22 6.77
CA GLU A 395 18.86 5.57 8.17
C GLU A 395 19.02 4.37 9.11
N VAL A 396 18.67 3.15 8.67
CA VAL A 396 18.90 1.92 9.42
C VAL A 396 20.39 1.62 9.54
N MET A 397 21.15 1.87 8.46
CA MET A 397 22.62 1.74 8.50
C MET A 397 23.24 2.72 9.50
N LYS A 398 22.80 3.99 9.52
CA LYS A 398 23.28 5.01 10.46
C LYS A 398 22.96 4.66 11.90
N ALA A 399 21.73 4.22 12.17
CA ALA A 399 21.27 3.85 13.51
C ALA A 399 22.02 2.65 14.11
N ARG A 400 22.54 1.75 13.27
CA ARG A 400 23.38 0.65 13.73
C ARG A 400 24.79 1.09 14.13
N GLU A 401 25.26 2.24 13.63
CA GLU A 401 26.57 2.81 13.96
C GLU A 401 26.50 3.77 15.14
N ASP A 402 25.38 4.49 15.31
CA ASP A 402 25.10 5.38 16.44
C ASP A 402 23.66 5.17 16.93
N PRO A 403 23.41 4.17 17.81
CA PRO A 403 22.06 3.84 18.28
C PRO A 403 21.38 4.93 19.11
N GLU A 404 22.16 5.78 19.80
CA GLU A 404 21.60 6.76 20.75
C GLU A 404 20.92 7.96 20.08
N LYS A 405 21.18 8.20 18.78
CA LYS A 405 20.68 9.38 18.05
C LYS A 405 19.63 9.11 16.99
N ALA A 406 19.19 7.86 16.82
CA ALA A 406 18.37 7.49 15.66
C ALA A 406 16.88 7.32 15.98
N ARG A 407 16.05 8.31 15.62
CA ARG A 407 14.61 8.08 15.45
C ARG A 407 14.38 7.34 14.13
N LEU A 408 14.04 6.05 14.22
CA LEU A 408 13.85 5.18 13.06
C LEU A 408 12.38 5.00 12.72
N ASN A 409 11.99 5.35 11.49
CA ASN A 409 10.71 4.93 10.93
C ASN A 409 10.87 3.60 10.19
N LEU A 410 10.70 2.49 10.91
CA LEU A 410 10.94 1.14 10.38
C LEU A 410 9.94 0.72 9.30
N LEU A 411 8.73 1.27 9.31
CA LEU A 411 7.76 1.07 8.23
C LEU A 411 8.28 1.70 6.94
N LYS A 412 8.82 2.92 7.01
CA LYS A 412 9.45 3.56 5.84
C LYS A 412 10.76 2.89 5.42
N ALA A 413 11.48 2.25 6.34
CA ALA A 413 12.64 1.44 5.99
C ALA A 413 12.25 0.21 5.15
N ASP A 414 11.14 -0.45 5.46
CA ASP A 414 10.63 -1.56 4.63
C ASP A 414 10.26 -1.11 3.21
N VAL A 415 9.72 0.10 3.04
CA VAL A 415 9.41 0.68 1.72
C VAL A 415 10.69 0.85 0.89
N TYR A 416 11.79 1.27 1.52
CA TYR A 416 13.09 1.32 0.86
C TYR A 416 13.55 -0.08 0.44
N SER A 417 13.49 -1.06 1.34
CA SER A 417 13.86 -2.44 1.06
C SER A 417 13.05 -3.05 -0.08
N PHE A 418 11.75 -2.75 -0.14
CA PHE A 418 10.87 -3.11 -1.25
C PHE A 418 11.38 -2.55 -2.58
N ALA A 419 11.69 -1.25 -2.65
CA ALA A 419 12.18 -0.62 -3.88
C ALA A 419 13.51 -1.20 -4.37
N MET A 420 14.43 -1.49 -3.45
CA MET A 420 15.70 -2.14 -3.78
C MET A 420 15.48 -3.56 -4.30
N MET A 421 14.57 -4.31 -3.69
CA MET A 421 14.17 -5.63 -4.16
C MET A 421 13.51 -5.56 -5.55
N SER A 422 12.73 -4.52 -5.84
CA SER A 422 12.11 -4.32 -7.15
C SER A 422 13.12 -4.23 -8.29
N VAL A 423 14.30 -3.64 -8.06
CA VAL A 423 15.39 -3.62 -9.05
C VAL A 423 15.79 -5.04 -9.42
N HIS A 424 15.96 -5.91 -8.43
CA HIS A 424 16.36 -7.29 -8.67
C HIS A 424 15.28 -8.07 -9.42
N ILE A 425 14.01 -7.89 -9.05
CA ILE A 425 12.88 -8.51 -9.75
C ILE A 425 12.81 -8.04 -11.21
N LEU A 426 12.97 -6.75 -11.46
CA LEU A 426 12.82 -6.14 -12.79
C LEU A 426 14.01 -6.39 -13.71
N THR A 427 15.24 -6.40 -13.18
CA THR A 427 16.46 -6.48 -13.99
C THR A 427 17.12 -7.85 -13.98
N GLY A 428 16.78 -8.69 -13.00
CA GLY A 428 17.49 -9.95 -12.73
C GLY A 428 18.92 -9.77 -12.19
N LYS A 429 19.36 -8.54 -11.94
CA LYS A 429 20.67 -8.20 -11.38
C LYS A 429 20.54 -7.68 -9.96
N TYR A 430 21.57 -7.82 -9.15
CA TYR A 430 21.55 -7.23 -7.81
C TYR A 430 21.73 -5.70 -7.88
N PRO A 431 21.02 -4.92 -7.04
CA PRO A 431 21.19 -3.47 -7.02
C PRO A 431 22.61 -3.08 -6.58
N PHE A 432 23.30 -2.23 -7.33
CA PHE A 432 24.73 -1.89 -7.12
C PHE A 432 25.69 -3.08 -7.30
N GLU A 433 25.46 -3.93 -8.30
CA GLU A 433 26.43 -4.96 -8.69
C GLU A 433 27.47 -4.40 -9.68
N PRO A 434 28.78 -4.69 -9.53
CA PRO A 434 29.44 -5.32 -8.38
C PRO A 434 29.73 -4.30 -7.25
N SER A 435 29.52 -4.67 -5.99
CA SER A 435 29.94 -3.87 -4.82
C SER A 435 30.03 -4.74 -3.57
N ASN A 436 31.05 -4.49 -2.74
CA ASN A 436 31.21 -5.12 -1.42
C ASN A 436 30.35 -4.39 -0.34
N PRO A 437 30.17 -4.93 0.88
CA PRO A 437 29.26 -4.34 1.86
C PRO A 437 29.66 -2.92 2.29
N GLY A 438 30.96 -2.63 2.39
CA GLY A 438 31.46 -1.31 2.78
C GLY A 438 31.18 -0.26 1.72
N GLU A 439 31.40 -0.60 0.46
CA GLU A 439 31.07 0.25 -0.69
C GLU A 439 29.57 0.50 -0.81
N LEU A 440 28.74 -0.55 -0.65
CA LEU A 440 27.29 -0.43 -0.64
C LEU A 440 26.79 0.57 0.41
N LYS A 441 27.32 0.48 1.64
CA LYS A 441 26.97 1.43 2.72
C LYS A 441 27.36 2.86 2.34
N LYS A 442 28.55 3.07 1.78
CA LYS A 442 29.04 4.40 1.37
C LYS A 442 28.13 5.01 0.30
N ARG A 443 27.84 4.26 -0.76
CA ARG A 443 26.99 4.70 -1.89
C ARG A 443 25.56 4.99 -1.43
N SER A 444 24.95 4.08 -0.66
CA SER A 444 23.60 4.25 -0.12
C SER A 444 23.47 5.51 0.74
N LYS A 445 24.43 5.74 1.65
CA LYS A 445 24.46 6.94 2.51
C LYS A 445 24.72 8.24 1.75
N ALA A 446 25.45 8.18 0.64
CA ALA A 446 25.68 9.31 -0.26
C ALA A 446 24.47 9.66 -1.14
N GLY A 447 23.37 8.89 -1.03
CA GLY A 447 22.17 9.11 -1.84
C GLY A 447 22.23 8.49 -3.23
N GLU A 448 23.27 7.71 -3.56
CA GLU A 448 23.34 7.01 -4.84
C GLU A 448 22.25 5.94 -4.93
N ARG A 449 21.64 5.80 -6.11
CA ARG A 449 20.58 4.81 -6.39
C ARG A 449 20.76 4.18 -7.78
N PRO A 450 20.23 2.97 -8.02
CA PRO A 450 20.20 2.38 -9.35
C PRO A 450 19.39 3.24 -10.33
N ILE A 451 19.90 3.45 -11.54
CA ILE A 451 19.16 4.14 -12.60
C ILE A 451 18.34 3.10 -13.36
N LEU A 452 17.08 2.89 -12.93
CA LEU A 452 16.26 1.78 -13.42
C LEU A 452 16.06 1.78 -14.94
N ARG A 453 15.80 2.95 -15.55
CA ARG A 453 15.62 3.07 -17.01
C ARG A 453 16.92 2.99 -17.81
N TYR A 454 18.08 3.08 -17.16
CA TYR A 454 19.36 2.77 -17.83
C TYR A 454 19.54 1.26 -17.95
N GLU A 455 19.23 0.50 -16.89
CA GLU A 455 19.31 -0.96 -16.86
C GLU A 455 18.14 -1.64 -17.61
N LEU A 456 16.96 -1.02 -17.61
CA LEU A 456 15.75 -1.49 -18.28
C LEU A 456 15.10 -0.34 -19.06
N PRO A 457 15.57 -0.04 -20.29
CA PRO A 457 15.08 1.09 -21.10
C PRO A 457 13.57 1.12 -21.33
N ASN A 458 12.96 -0.07 -21.42
CA ASN A 458 11.53 -0.27 -21.64
C ASN A 458 10.69 -0.23 -20.35
N CYS A 459 11.29 0.09 -19.20
CA CYS A 459 10.55 0.24 -17.95
C CYS A 459 9.59 1.45 -18.07
N PRO A 460 8.28 1.29 -17.76
CA PRO A 460 7.33 2.40 -17.73
C PRO A 460 7.82 3.54 -16.84
N LEU A 461 7.74 4.79 -17.30
CA LEU A 461 8.17 5.95 -16.51
C LEU A 461 7.43 6.01 -15.17
N ARG A 462 6.14 5.67 -15.19
CA ARG A 462 5.28 5.66 -14.00
C ARG A 462 5.75 4.69 -12.94
N LEU A 463 6.18 3.48 -13.34
CA LEU A 463 6.78 2.50 -12.44
C LEU A 463 8.14 2.97 -11.92
N ALA A 464 8.99 3.50 -12.80
CA ALA A 464 10.32 3.96 -12.41
C ALA A 464 10.27 5.12 -11.40
N THR A 465 9.33 6.06 -11.59
CA THR A 465 9.13 7.21 -10.69
C THR A 465 8.52 6.80 -9.35
N LEU A 466 7.58 5.84 -9.32
CA LEU A 466 7.09 5.21 -8.08
C LEU A 466 8.25 4.62 -7.27
N LEU A 467 9.04 3.73 -7.88
CA LEU A 467 10.16 3.08 -7.19
C LEU A 467 11.22 4.10 -6.75
N THR A 468 11.42 5.15 -7.54
CA THR A 468 12.32 6.26 -7.18
C THR A 468 11.87 6.97 -5.91
N LYS A 469 10.56 7.19 -5.74
CA LYS A 469 10.03 7.77 -4.51
C LYS A 469 10.15 6.79 -3.33
N CYS A 470 9.94 5.49 -3.54
CA CYS A 470 10.05 4.47 -2.51
C CYS A 470 11.46 4.35 -1.89
N TRP A 471 12.54 4.60 -2.64
CA TRP A 471 13.91 4.59 -2.10
C TRP A 471 14.48 5.97 -1.75
N SER A 472 13.62 6.99 -1.55
CA SER A 472 14.06 8.34 -1.17
C SER A 472 15.01 8.30 0.02
N GLN A 473 16.01 9.19 -0.01
CA GLN A 473 16.94 9.37 1.11
C GLN A 473 16.20 9.78 2.39
N ILE A 474 15.11 10.55 2.26
CA ILE A 474 14.27 11.00 3.37
C ILE A 474 13.13 9.99 3.57
N PRO A 475 13.03 9.32 4.74
CA PRO A 475 12.01 8.29 4.97
C PRO A 475 10.57 8.78 4.81
N ASP A 476 10.29 10.03 5.19
CA ASP A 476 8.93 10.56 5.18
C ASP A 476 8.41 10.85 3.78
N GLU A 477 9.30 11.07 2.80
CA GLU A 477 8.92 11.21 1.39
C GLU A 477 8.48 9.90 0.74
N ARG A 478 8.85 8.74 1.31
CA ARG A 478 8.51 7.44 0.72
C ARG A 478 6.99 7.20 0.85
N PRO A 479 6.27 6.80 -0.20
CA PRO A 479 4.83 6.53 -0.09
C PRO A 479 4.56 5.32 0.81
N PRO A 480 3.42 5.27 1.51
CA PRO A 480 3.03 4.09 2.29
C PRO A 480 2.54 2.96 1.36
N PHE A 481 2.59 1.70 1.81
CA PHE A 481 2.18 0.55 0.98
C PHE A 481 0.76 0.61 0.40
N PRO A 482 -0.28 1.14 1.07
CA PRO A 482 -1.60 1.30 0.43
C PRO A 482 -1.55 2.11 -0.87
N GLU A 483 -0.73 3.15 -0.91
CA GLU A 483 -0.54 3.98 -2.11
C GLU A 483 0.29 3.26 -3.18
N ILE A 484 1.33 2.53 -2.75
CA ILE A 484 2.17 1.72 -3.64
C ILE A 484 1.32 0.63 -4.31
N CYS A 485 0.50 -0.12 -3.55
CA CYS A 485 -0.37 -1.17 -4.08
C CYS A 485 -1.37 -0.63 -5.09
N ARG A 486 -2.04 0.48 -4.77
CA ARG A 486 -2.97 1.13 -5.69
C ARG A 486 -2.29 1.52 -7.01
N GLU A 487 -1.10 2.10 -6.90
CA GLU A 487 -0.36 2.54 -8.08
C GLU A 487 0.16 1.35 -8.91
N LEU A 488 0.68 0.30 -8.27
CA LEU A 488 1.09 -0.92 -8.98
C LEU A 488 -0.08 -1.61 -9.67
N ARG A 489 -1.26 -1.65 -9.04
CA ARG A 489 -2.49 -2.20 -9.64
C ARG A 489 -2.97 -1.35 -10.80
N TYR A 490 -2.88 -0.03 -10.69
CA TYR A 490 -3.19 0.88 -11.79
C TYR A 490 -2.20 0.70 -12.96
N ILE A 491 -0.90 0.64 -12.71
CA ILE A 491 0.13 0.32 -13.71
C ILE A 491 -0.14 -1.04 -14.36
N LYS A 492 -0.51 -2.07 -13.58
CA LYS A 492 -0.90 -3.38 -14.11
C LYS A 492 -2.09 -3.27 -15.06
N GLY A 493 -3.13 -2.53 -14.69
CA GLY A 493 -4.28 -2.28 -15.55
C GLY A 493 -3.90 -1.59 -16.87
N LEU A 494 -3.07 -0.55 -16.82
CA LEU A 494 -2.57 0.13 -18.02
C LEU A 494 -1.75 -0.79 -18.92
N LEU A 495 -0.89 -1.63 -18.32
CA LEU A 495 -0.11 -2.65 -19.05
C LEU A 495 -1.00 -3.69 -19.73
N LEU A 496 -2.09 -4.13 -19.06
CA LEU A 496 -3.03 -5.08 -19.63
C LEU A 496 -3.88 -4.46 -20.75
N LYS A 497 -4.22 -3.17 -20.64
CA LYS A 497 -4.96 -2.42 -21.69
C LYS A 497 -4.09 -2.04 -22.88
N GLY A 498 -2.77 -1.92 -22.67
CA GLY A 498 -1.85 -1.36 -23.66
C GLY A 498 -1.88 0.16 -23.74
N ASP A 499 -2.18 0.84 -22.63
CA ASP A 499 -2.18 2.31 -22.56
C ASP A 499 -0.75 2.84 -22.36
N GLU A 500 0.00 2.95 -23.46
CA GLU A 500 1.38 3.42 -23.43
C GLU A 500 1.52 4.88 -22.98
N GLN A 501 0.54 5.72 -23.28
CA GLN A 501 0.57 7.15 -22.95
C GLN A 501 0.61 7.33 -21.43
N LYS A 502 -0.38 6.76 -20.71
CA LYS A 502 -0.43 6.87 -19.25
C LYS A 502 0.73 6.15 -18.57
N LEU A 503 1.30 5.11 -19.19
CA LEU A 503 2.52 4.44 -18.69
C LEU A 503 3.77 5.34 -18.75
N GLN A 504 3.80 6.31 -19.67
CA GLN A 504 4.88 7.29 -19.77
C GLN A 504 4.67 8.55 -18.93
N GLU A 505 3.58 8.65 -18.18
CA GLU A 505 3.40 9.71 -17.19
C GLU A 505 4.23 9.42 -15.93
N GLN A 506 4.51 10.46 -15.13
CA GLN A 506 5.15 10.29 -13.84
C GLN A 506 4.14 9.83 -12.79
N PHE A 507 4.60 9.01 -11.84
CA PHE A 507 3.84 8.77 -10.62
C PHE A 507 3.71 10.07 -9.84
N VAL A 508 2.49 10.54 -9.69
CA VAL A 508 2.12 11.62 -8.78
C VAL A 508 1.51 10.98 -7.55
N SER A 509 2.20 11.12 -6.42
CA SER A 509 1.69 10.63 -5.15
C SER A 509 0.39 11.36 -4.82
N ARG A 510 -0.65 10.66 -4.35
CA ARG A 510 -1.80 11.32 -3.70
C ARG A 510 -1.38 12.04 -2.42
N ALA A 511 -0.17 11.76 -1.92
CA ALA A 511 0.53 12.62 -0.96
C ALA A 511 0.87 14.01 -1.49
N ASP A 512 0.56 14.34 -2.75
CA ASP A 512 0.94 15.59 -3.40
C ASP A 512 -0.01 15.90 -4.58
N PRO A 513 -1.33 16.00 -4.29
CA PRO A 513 -1.92 17.34 -4.17
C PRO A 513 -2.96 17.51 -3.03
N GLN A 514 -3.21 16.48 -2.20
CA GLN A 514 -4.25 16.50 -1.16
C GLN A 514 -3.78 16.16 0.27
N LYS A 515 -2.49 15.85 0.49
CA LYS A 515 -1.96 15.60 1.85
C LYS A 515 -1.80 16.85 2.72
N PHE A 516 -2.30 17.99 2.25
CA PHE A 516 -2.51 19.15 3.09
C PHE A 516 -3.86 19.16 3.82
N LEU A 517 -4.88 18.42 3.41
CA LEU A 517 -6.24 18.66 3.95
C LEU A 517 -6.66 17.82 5.17
N GLY A 518 -5.79 16.95 5.69
CA GLY A 518 -6.00 16.29 6.98
C GLY A 518 -5.57 17.19 8.14
N GLY A 519 -6.30 18.27 8.39
CA GLY A 519 -5.99 19.27 9.42
C GLY A 519 -5.99 20.71 8.91
N VAL A 520 -5.99 20.95 7.59
CA VAL A 520 -6.14 22.31 7.06
C VAL A 520 -7.49 22.89 7.47
N LYS A 521 -7.44 23.96 8.25
CA LYS A 521 -8.57 24.82 8.57
C LYS A 521 -8.39 26.15 7.86
N LEU A 522 -9.44 26.59 7.17
CA LEU A 522 -9.56 27.96 6.72
C LEU A 522 -10.08 28.81 7.86
N GLN A 523 -9.37 29.91 8.13
CA GLN A 523 -9.82 30.92 9.08
C GLN A 523 -9.99 32.24 8.35
N GLY A 524 -10.99 33.03 8.78
CA GLY A 524 -11.51 34.14 7.99
C GLY A 524 -12.31 33.63 6.76
N PRO A 525 -12.33 34.36 5.63
CA PRO A 525 -11.62 35.62 5.42
C PRO A 525 -12.36 36.79 6.09
N TRP A 526 -11.63 37.65 6.77
CA TRP A 526 -12.11 38.86 7.44
C TRP A 526 -12.20 40.02 6.45
N GLY A 527 -13.29 40.81 6.53
CA GLY A 527 -13.65 41.84 5.55
C GLY A 527 -14.89 41.46 4.74
N ASP A 528 -15.44 42.43 4.00
CA ASP A 528 -16.68 42.26 3.24
C ASP A 528 -16.42 41.93 1.76
N SER A 529 -17.34 41.21 1.13
CA SER A 529 -17.34 41.02 -0.31
C SER A 529 -17.95 42.25 -1.01
N CYS A 530 -17.22 42.82 -1.97
CA CYS A 530 -17.69 43.98 -2.73
C CYS A 530 -18.53 43.54 -3.94
N GLY A 531 -19.84 43.78 -3.92
CA GLY A 531 -20.84 43.32 -4.91
C GLY A 531 -20.65 43.69 -6.39
N TYR A 532 -19.54 44.33 -6.80
CA TYR A 532 -19.26 44.73 -8.19
C TYR A 532 -18.33 43.72 -8.90
N GLY A 533 -18.43 43.63 -10.23
CA GLY A 533 -17.89 42.52 -11.04
C GLY A 533 -16.38 42.54 -11.34
N SER A 534 -15.90 41.42 -11.90
CA SER A 534 -14.51 41.03 -12.25
C SER A 534 -13.51 41.03 -11.08
N ARG A 535 -13.52 39.97 -10.27
CA ARG A 535 -12.71 39.84 -9.04
C ARG A 535 -11.53 38.89 -9.21
N SER A 536 -10.39 39.22 -8.60
CA SER A 536 -9.26 38.30 -8.43
C SER A 536 -9.32 37.64 -7.05
N GLU A 537 -10.11 36.57 -6.93
CA GLU A 537 -10.01 35.68 -5.76
C GLU A 537 -8.63 35.00 -5.74
N PHE A 538 -8.01 34.95 -4.57
CA PHE A 538 -6.75 34.22 -4.39
C PHE A 538 -6.88 33.17 -3.30
N TYR A 539 -6.17 32.07 -3.51
CA TYR A 539 -6.14 30.94 -2.60
C TYR A 539 -4.80 30.21 -2.73
N ASP A 540 -3.96 30.35 -1.73
CA ASP A 540 -2.58 29.88 -1.72
C ASP A 540 -2.31 28.92 -0.57
N MET A 541 -1.47 27.91 -0.84
CA MET A 541 -1.07 26.94 0.16
C MET A 541 0.32 26.35 -0.14
N ALA A 542 1.28 26.61 0.75
CA ALA A 542 2.58 25.95 0.82
C ALA A 542 3.20 26.05 2.22
N THR A 543 3.86 25.00 2.69
CA THR A 543 4.49 24.93 4.04
C THR A 543 5.65 25.89 4.27
N SER A 544 6.18 26.47 3.21
CA SER A 544 7.47 27.14 3.15
C SER A 544 7.28 28.54 2.55
N ILE A 545 6.57 29.39 3.31
CA ILE A 545 6.46 30.82 3.02
C ILE A 545 7.85 31.44 3.24
N ARG A 546 8.39 32.06 2.20
CA ARG A 546 9.74 32.65 2.20
C ARG A 546 9.71 34.14 2.44
N SER A 547 8.76 34.85 1.84
CA SER A 547 8.58 36.27 2.10
C SER A 547 7.15 36.73 1.87
N ILE A 548 6.79 37.82 2.56
CA ILE A 548 5.52 38.52 2.38
C ILE A 548 5.85 39.98 2.13
N GLU A 549 5.35 40.54 1.04
CA GLU A 549 5.48 41.95 0.71
C GLU A 549 4.12 42.65 0.82
N LEU A 550 4.11 43.77 1.54
CA LEU A 550 2.93 44.53 1.91
C LEU A 550 3.10 45.97 1.43
N GLY A 551 2.06 46.50 0.80
CA GLY A 551 1.94 47.93 0.50
C GLY A 551 0.72 48.51 1.19
N TYR A 552 0.92 49.57 1.96
CA TYR A 552 -0.10 50.12 2.84
C TYR A 552 0.00 51.64 2.93
N ILE A 553 -1.10 52.29 3.29
CA ILE A 553 -1.19 53.75 3.41
C ILE A 553 -1.32 54.12 4.88
N GLU A 554 -0.45 55.01 5.37
CA GLU A 554 -0.54 55.47 6.77
C GLU A 554 -1.75 56.40 7.00
N GLY A 555 -2.51 56.11 8.06
CA GLY A 555 -3.66 56.92 8.47
C GLY A 555 -5.04 56.26 8.34
N GLY A 556 -5.12 54.93 8.43
CA GLY A 556 -6.39 54.20 8.53
C GLY A 556 -7.03 53.80 7.21
N ARG A 557 -6.26 53.73 6.11
CA ARG A 557 -6.75 53.27 4.81
C ARG A 557 -6.40 51.80 4.55
N PRO A 558 -7.10 51.12 3.62
CA PRO A 558 -6.90 49.70 3.34
C PRO A 558 -5.48 49.35 2.84
N ILE A 559 -5.07 48.11 3.05
CA ILE A 559 -3.86 47.52 2.44
C ILE A 559 -4.07 47.46 0.92
N ALA A 560 -3.06 47.89 0.17
CA ALA A 560 -3.14 48.05 -1.28
C ALA A 560 -2.14 47.16 -2.05
N LEU A 561 -1.23 46.45 -1.36
CA LEU A 561 -0.42 45.37 -1.95
C LEU A 561 -0.28 44.24 -0.92
N PHE A 562 -0.45 42.99 -1.35
CA PHE A 562 -0.25 41.78 -0.54
C PHE A 562 0.31 40.65 -1.41
N GLU A 563 1.63 40.52 -1.46
CA GLU A 563 2.32 39.50 -2.24
C GLU A 563 2.97 38.46 -1.34
N VAL A 564 2.88 37.19 -1.71
CA VAL A 564 3.49 36.09 -0.96
C VAL A 564 4.39 35.27 -1.87
N THR A 565 5.62 35.06 -1.42
CA THR A 565 6.61 34.20 -2.06
C THR A 565 6.72 32.88 -1.29
N TYR A 566 6.61 31.78 -2.01
CA TYR A 566 6.71 30.42 -1.52
C TYR A 566 7.96 29.73 -2.09
N GLU A 567 8.52 28.80 -1.34
CA GLU A 567 9.55 27.88 -1.82
C GLU A 567 9.00 26.45 -1.87
N ILE A 568 8.79 25.90 -3.06
CA ILE A 568 8.21 24.57 -3.23
C ILE A 568 9.24 23.71 -3.96
N LEU A 569 9.73 22.65 -3.30
CA LEU A 569 10.70 21.71 -3.86
C LEU A 569 11.98 22.39 -4.39
N GLY A 570 12.48 23.41 -3.67
CA GLY A 570 13.67 24.17 -4.04
C GLY A 570 13.48 25.18 -5.18
N LYS A 571 12.24 25.40 -5.62
CA LYS A 571 11.88 26.45 -6.60
C LYS A 571 11.08 27.56 -5.91
N ILE A 572 11.35 28.79 -6.29
CA ILE A 572 10.68 29.98 -5.76
C ILE A 572 9.47 30.30 -6.64
N PHE A 573 8.30 30.42 -6.02
CA PHE A 573 7.06 30.84 -6.66
C PHE A 573 6.55 32.08 -5.96
N THR A 574 6.39 33.17 -6.70
CA THR A 574 5.72 34.38 -6.22
C THR A 574 4.31 34.38 -6.77
N ARG A 575 3.31 34.59 -5.91
CA ARG A 575 1.97 34.87 -6.38
C ARG A 575 1.64 36.34 -6.14
N GLU A 576 1.49 37.04 -7.25
CA GLU A 576 0.91 38.38 -7.29
C GLU A 576 -0.59 38.25 -7.00
N SER A 577 -1.08 38.93 -5.96
CA SER A 577 -2.48 39.34 -5.96
C SER A 577 -2.56 40.57 -6.86
N TYR A 578 -3.40 40.53 -7.91
CA TYR A 578 -3.57 41.64 -8.85
C TYR A 578 -4.02 42.89 -8.08
N LEU A 579 -3.04 43.68 -7.71
CA LEU A 579 -3.17 44.96 -7.05
C LEU A 579 -2.35 45.89 -7.95
N GLN A 580 -2.88 47.09 -8.22
CA GLN A 580 -2.29 48.06 -9.15
C GLN A 580 -0.75 48.14 -9.01
N THR A 581 -0.04 48.44 -10.10
CA THR A 581 1.42 48.55 -10.01
C THR A 581 1.78 49.58 -8.95
N VAL A 582 2.87 49.35 -8.20
CA VAL A 582 3.29 50.24 -7.10
C VAL A 582 3.41 51.70 -7.57
N ASP A 583 3.73 51.91 -8.85
CA ASP A 583 3.83 53.22 -9.47
C ASP A 583 2.47 53.90 -9.69
N ASP A 584 1.41 53.15 -10.02
CA ASP A 584 0.05 53.66 -10.13
C ASP A 584 -0.46 54.14 -8.76
N ILE A 585 -0.26 53.35 -7.70
CA ILE A 585 -0.75 53.65 -6.34
C ILE A 585 -0.04 54.85 -5.72
N ARG A 586 1.27 55.00 -5.95
CA ARG A 586 2.07 56.13 -5.42
C ARG A 586 1.63 57.48 -5.97
N SER A 587 1.08 57.52 -7.18
CA SER A 587 0.60 58.75 -7.81
C SER A 587 -0.67 59.30 -7.13
N ASP A 588 -1.55 58.40 -6.66
CA ASP A 588 -2.82 58.75 -6.03
C ASP A 588 -2.75 58.88 -4.49
N PHE A 589 -1.72 58.30 -3.85
CA PHE A 589 -1.62 58.25 -2.38
C PHE A 589 -0.22 58.67 -1.84
N PRO A 590 -0.04 59.94 -1.41
CA PRO A 590 1.26 60.48 -0.96
C PRO A 590 1.87 59.83 0.30
N ARG A 591 1.12 58.98 1.02
CA ARG A 591 1.54 58.30 2.27
C ARG A 591 1.70 56.77 2.11
N TYR A 592 1.83 56.30 0.88
CA TYR A 592 2.04 54.89 0.58
C TYR A 592 3.43 54.41 1.05
N LYS A 593 3.48 53.30 1.77
CA LYS A 593 4.70 52.61 2.24
C LYS A 593 4.68 51.15 1.82
N THR A 594 5.86 50.58 1.62
CA THR A 594 6.03 49.14 1.40
C THR A 594 6.86 48.52 2.52
N ALA A 595 6.57 47.26 2.85
CA ALA A 595 7.32 46.46 3.79
C ALA A 595 7.49 45.04 3.25
N LYS A 596 8.70 44.48 3.38
CA LYS A 596 8.99 43.10 3.02
C LYS A 596 9.43 42.34 4.27
N ILE A 597 8.78 41.21 4.51
CA ILE A 597 9.06 40.29 5.61
C ILE A 597 9.76 39.09 5.00
N GLU A 598 10.98 38.78 5.44
CA GLU A 598 11.72 37.59 5.00
C GLU A 598 11.75 36.58 6.13
N LEU A 599 11.24 35.37 5.85
CA LEU A 599 11.16 34.26 6.80
C LEU A 599 12.24 33.23 6.47
N GLN A 600 12.80 32.59 7.50
CA GLN A 600 13.72 31.46 7.33
C GLN A 600 12.91 30.15 7.25
N PRO A 601 12.64 29.56 6.07
CA PRO A 601 11.62 28.51 5.93
C PRO A 601 11.89 27.24 6.74
N ASP A 602 13.16 26.98 7.05
CA ASP A 602 13.63 25.82 7.81
C ASP A 602 13.33 25.91 9.32
N ILE A 603 13.24 27.14 9.87
CA ILE A 603 13.16 27.35 11.33
C ILE A 603 12.10 28.37 11.76
N GLU A 604 11.60 29.21 10.85
CA GLU A 604 10.63 30.25 11.11
C GLU A 604 9.29 29.95 10.41
N TYR A 605 8.21 30.01 11.17
CA TYR A 605 6.86 29.79 10.67
C TYR A 605 5.85 30.71 11.34
N ILE A 606 4.80 31.07 10.60
CA ILE A 606 3.73 31.94 11.07
C ILE A 606 2.79 31.13 11.96
N LYS A 607 2.59 31.59 13.20
CA LYS A 607 1.68 30.99 14.19
C LYS A 607 0.30 31.66 14.20
N GLN A 608 0.26 32.94 13.85
CA GLN A 608 -0.96 33.73 13.92
C GLN A 608 -0.85 34.96 13.03
N ILE A 609 -1.98 35.41 12.49
CA ILE A 609 -2.11 36.78 11.98
C ILE A 609 -3.19 37.54 12.76
N SER A 610 -3.01 38.83 12.91
CA SER A 610 -4.00 39.73 13.51
C SER A 610 -4.02 41.06 12.78
N GLY A 611 -5.09 41.84 12.94
CA GLY A 611 -5.22 43.10 12.22
C GLY A 611 -6.52 43.82 12.53
N SER A 612 -6.84 44.82 11.71
CA SER A 612 -8.08 45.58 11.82
C SER A 612 -8.73 45.85 10.47
N LEU A 613 -10.03 46.11 10.51
CA LEU A 613 -10.87 46.36 9.35
C LEU A 613 -11.37 47.81 9.37
N PHE A 614 -11.27 48.51 8.26
CA PHE A 614 -11.78 49.88 8.11
C PHE A 614 -13.01 49.89 7.21
N GLU A 615 -14.07 50.55 7.67
CA GLU A 615 -15.26 50.82 6.87
C GLU A 615 -15.00 52.05 5.99
N GLY A 616 -14.84 51.84 4.69
CA GLY A 616 -14.53 52.91 3.74
C GLY A 616 -14.99 52.58 2.33
N GLY A 617 -15.40 53.60 1.59
CA GLY A 617 -15.75 53.50 0.17
C GLY A 617 -14.92 54.47 -0.66
N ILE A 618 -14.85 54.23 -1.98
CA ILE A 618 -14.46 55.26 -2.94
C ILE A 618 -15.51 56.38 -2.85
N LEU A 619 -15.10 57.64 -2.99
CA LEU A 619 -16.02 58.80 -2.99
C LEU A 619 -17.18 58.52 -3.97
N ASP A 620 -18.41 58.43 -3.43
CA ASP A 620 -19.69 58.06 -4.06
C ASP A 620 -20.06 56.57 -4.26
N GLY A 621 -19.32 55.62 -3.68
CA GLY A 621 -19.67 54.18 -3.68
C GLY A 621 -20.26 53.64 -2.36
N PRO A 622 -20.88 52.44 -2.37
CA PRO A 622 -21.26 51.74 -1.14
C PRO A 622 -20.03 51.47 -0.27
N ARG A 623 -20.19 51.60 1.05
CA ARG A 623 -19.12 51.39 2.04
C ARG A 623 -18.93 49.90 2.28
N PHE A 624 -17.68 49.44 2.29
CA PHE A 624 -17.31 48.05 2.57
C PHE A 624 -16.26 48.00 3.69
N MET A 625 -16.25 46.91 4.45
CA MET A 625 -15.17 46.63 5.40
C MET A 625 -13.95 46.06 4.67
N ASN A 626 -12.83 46.77 4.74
CA ASN A 626 -11.58 46.38 4.10
C ASN A 626 -10.48 46.12 5.14
N VAL A 627 -9.47 45.32 4.80
CA VAL A 627 -8.33 45.07 5.68
C VAL A 627 -7.46 46.33 5.76
N SER A 628 -7.42 47.00 6.92
CA SER A 628 -6.71 48.26 7.12
C SER A 628 -5.40 48.13 7.89
N SER A 629 -5.25 47.07 8.67
CA SER A 629 -3.95 46.70 9.22
C SER A 629 -3.73 45.20 9.28
N LEU A 630 -2.45 44.79 9.24
CA LEU A 630 -2.01 43.41 9.36
C LEU A 630 -0.74 43.31 10.21
N THR A 631 -0.73 42.36 11.13
CA THR A 631 0.39 41.97 11.98
C THR A 631 0.59 40.46 11.83
N ILE A 632 1.83 40.03 11.63
CA ILE A 632 2.21 38.63 11.43
C ILE A 632 3.04 38.17 12.62
N HIS A 633 2.55 37.17 13.33
CA HIS A 633 3.23 36.57 14.49
C HIS A 633 3.86 35.24 14.06
N THR A 634 5.18 35.14 14.19
CA THR A 634 5.94 33.91 13.92
C THR A 634 6.35 33.22 15.23
N ASN A 635 6.94 32.03 15.12
CA ASN A 635 7.61 31.38 16.25
C ASN A 635 8.89 32.10 16.70
N LEU A 636 9.46 33.02 15.90
CA LEU A 636 10.70 33.74 16.21
C LEU A 636 10.49 35.23 16.52
N GLY A 637 9.37 35.83 16.11
CA GLY A 637 9.13 37.25 16.29
C GLY A 637 7.74 37.71 15.88
N THR A 638 7.55 39.03 15.77
CA THR A 638 6.31 39.65 15.30
C THR A 638 6.67 40.79 14.34
N TYR A 639 5.97 40.84 13.21
CA TYR A 639 6.15 41.84 12.16
C TYR A 639 4.86 42.67 12.04
N GLY A 640 4.97 44.00 12.06
CA GLY A 640 3.84 44.93 12.00
C GLY A 640 3.54 45.61 13.34
N PRO A 641 2.36 46.28 13.48
CA PRO A 641 1.29 46.36 12.49
C PRO A 641 1.68 47.17 11.27
N PHE A 642 1.31 46.67 10.09
CA PHE A 642 1.39 47.40 8.83
C PHE A 642 0.01 47.97 8.51
N GLY A 643 -0.07 49.23 8.09
CA GLY A 643 -1.34 49.94 7.88
C GLY A 643 -1.83 50.71 9.11
N GLY A 644 -3.11 51.11 9.11
CA GLY A 644 -3.72 51.88 10.20
C GLY A 644 -4.69 51.05 11.03
N GLU A 645 -4.50 51.05 12.36
CA GLU A 645 -5.41 50.38 13.27
C GLU A 645 -6.78 51.08 13.36
N SER A 646 -7.84 50.29 13.33
CA SER A 646 -9.23 50.72 13.56
C SER A 646 -9.83 50.02 14.79
N SER A 647 -11.08 50.39 15.13
CA SER A 647 -11.83 49.77 16.23
C SER A 647 -12.22 48.31 15.96
N THR A 648 -12.38 47.89 14.70
CA THR A 648 -12.83 46.54 14.35
C THR A 648 -11.62 45.65 14.12
N LYS A 649 -11.32 44.76 15.06
CA LYS A 649 -10.12 43.90 15.01
C LYS A 649 -10.45 42.47 14.57
N PHE A 650 -9.47 41.79 13.97
CA PHE A 650 -9.53 40.37 13.65
C PHE A 650 -8.24 39.65 14.07
N SER A 651 -8.34 38.34 14.30
CA SER A 651 -7.20 37.47 14.56
C SER A 651 -7.51 36.03 14.19
N SER A 652 -6.50 35.30 13.70
CA SER A 652 -6.58 33.85 13.55
C SER A 652 -6.42 33.16 14.91
N ASP A 653 -6.95 31.95 15.06
CA ASP A 653 -6.77 31.06 16.20
C ASP A 653 -5.30 30.73 16.44
N THR A 654 -4.94 30.55 17.71
CA THR A 654 -3.63 30.11 18.15
C THR A 654 -3.54 28.58 18.25
N GLY A 655 -2.36 27.99 18.03
CA GLY A 655 -2.14 26.53 18.11
C GLY A 655 -2.11 25.79 16.77
N SER A 656 -2.03 26.54 15.66
CA SER A 656 -1.88 26.03 14.30
C SER A 656 -0.79 26.82 13.57
N ARG A 657 -0.11 26.22 12.59
CA ARG A 657 0.84 26.88 11.68
C ARG A 657 0.10 27.38 10.44
N VAL A 658 0.29 28.65 10.07
CA VAL A 658 -0.19 29.21 8.80
C VAL A 658 0.72 28.73 7.67
N ILE A 659 0.09 28.17 6.64
CA ILE A 659 0.75 27.63 5.45
C ILE A 659 0.25 28.29 4.16
N GLY A 660 -0.51 29.37 4.26
CA GLY A 660 -1.09 29.99 3.09
C GLY A 660 -2.13 31.05 3.43
N PHE A 661 -2.55 31.76 2.39
CA PHE A 661 -3.50 32.87 2.49
C PHE A 661 -4.61 32.67 1.46
N HIS A 662 -5.80 33.16 1.76
CA HIS A 662 -6.89 33.22 0.81
C HIS A 662 -7.66 34.52 1.00
N GLY A 663 -8.33 35.00 -0.03
CA GLY A 663 -8.99 36.29 0.07
C GLY A 663 -9.43 36.85 -1.27
N GLU A 664 -9.77 38.13 -1.23
CA GLU A 664 -10.32 38.87 -2.36
C GLU A 664 -9.70 40.27 -2.36
N GLY A 665 -9.19 40.70 -3.51
CA GLY A 665 -8.59 42.02 -3.67
C GLY A 665 -8.65 42.51 -5.13
N GLU A 666 -8.64 43.83 -5.29
CA GLU A 666 -8.57 44.50 -6.60
C GLU A 666 -7.77 45.81 -6.49
N THR A 667 -8.40 46.92 -6.10
CA THR A 667 -7.66 48.16 -5.78
C THR A 667 -7.09 48.10 -4.35
N PHE A 668 -7.78 47.38 -3.47
CA PHE A 668 -7.41 47.16 -2.08
C PHE A 668 -7.65 45.71 -1.70
N LEU A 669 -7.04 45.28 -0.58
CA LEU A 669 -7.30 43.99 0.05
C LEU A 669 -8.64 44.04 0.79
N HIS A 670 -9.70 43.61 0.10
CA HIS A 670 -11.06 43.60 0.63
C HIS A 670 -11.22 42.53 1.70
N ARG A 671 -10.70 41.33 1.44
CA ARG A 671 -10.82 40.18 2.33
C ARG A 671 -9.51 39.44 2.47
N LEU A 672 -9.17 39.03 3.69
CA LEU A 672 -7.99 38.21 3.96
C LEU A 672 -8.34 37.11 4.95
N GLY A 673 -7.90 35.90 4.65
CA GLY A 673 -7.98 34.72 5.50
C GLY A 673 -6.68 33.92 5.40
N VAL A 674 -6.55 32.95 6.30
CA VAL A 674 -5.37 32.07 6.37
C VAL A 674 -5.75 30.61 6.25
N VAL A 675 -4.82 29.86 5.68
CA VAL A 675 -4.84 28.40 5.63
C VAL A 675 -3.92 27.90 6.74
N THR A 676 -4.45 27.11 7.67
CA THR A 676 -3.73 26.70 8.88
C THR A 676 -3.73 25.18 9.06
N ILE A 677 -2.63 24.61 9.57
CA ILE A 677 -2.54 23.20 9.98
C ILE A 677 -2.22 23.10 11.48
N PRO A 678 -2.63 22.04 12.20
CA PRO A 678 -2.27 21.88 13.61
C PRO A 678 -0.75 21.86 13.78
N ASP A 679 -0.24 22.52 14.82
CA ASP A 679 1.19 22.43 15.20
C ASP A 679 1.43 20.99 15.72
N LEU A 680 2.37 20.25 15.12
CA LEU A 680 2.65 18.83 15.41
C LEU A 680 3.63 18.63 16.55
#